data_AF-A0A1D7VU10-F1
#
_entry.id   AF-A0A1D7VU10-F1
#
_cell.length_a   1.000
_cell.length_b   1.000
_cell.length_c   1.000
_cell.angle_alpha   90.00
_cell.angle_beta   90.00
_cell.angle_gamma   90.00
#
_symmetry.space_group_name_H-M   'P 1'
#
loop_
_entity.id
_entity.type
_entity.pdbx_description
1 polymer ?
#
loop_
_entity_poly.entity_id
_entity_poly.type
_entity_poly.pdbx_seq_one_letter_code
_entity_poly.pdbx_strand_id
1 'polypeptide(L)'
;MRAKIVLVAGWLAVLFCAGSVPAAEAASGVPDSPTQTAYLAEQLRKDPIYISDQLPREAPRSTAPEFAREARRLGVPTYVLVLPSSSFGAEPSAVLAGVHDRLGRKGLYVALGDTGISAVQTYGVSLTGAEDASRATLYELAYDATPREVFRHFVDVVTSGHAHQRAEQARAASEGDPDGPPSVHTDRTDRENQSFVTGIAVTGIPLTALLITVYALQRRRVRRAAATTTGPGEADRPSAAGAATARSGKKAGPARKGSGGAKKASGGRKGAGGPGPFPRERLLPLLAAAVLLGGLIAFTASQVFDDTSSGDGSRPTAADMRARIDRVADGLRRDPLYTDPESPPALDAAERAHLRRQLRTLNVPAVIAAVPSSTDDESGGDRELLAKALHTRLRRDLLIVLADPGSGSIDLVNYGTRVDDMYLIDRPRDLSYPRSSDPALGRRLDQLLTYVSKSPKAEAGHLPFEPPAAPDPVEEQALPGLFTGDFEPGLVIGTFLAGLLFGLVAAVCAVVRRISRRRRTAGARSPAPTEPSTAWLRRAARQELDALTAALEPVAALPEDARRRAWECLDAAALLIDGDSDGRIDADATPAALACAVVLARAGRAAIGDPDAARFVCHRNPLHGVAHKRVQVPSEGRGRARARARSMPVCEGCRVTPGPVLRLRPSGSARRGAHVPYATLPGPLAALGDGTEIDQLTRDVREYFGVH
;
A
#
# COMPACT_ATOMS: atom_id res chain seq x y z
N MET A 1 67.19 52.61 -11.55
CA MET A 1 66.37 51.43 -11.89
C MET A 1 65.05 51.92 -12.49
N ARG A 2 64.92 51.70 -13.81
CA ARG A 2 63.71 51.40 -14.61
C ARG A 2 62.37 51.92 -14.04
N ALA A 3 61.83 53.06 -14.49
CA ALA A 3 61.11 53.35 -15.75
C ALA A 3 59.85 52.48 -15.96
N LYS A 4 58.68 52.96 -16.36
CA LYS A 4 58.02 54.28 -16.50
C LYS A 4 56.54 53.95 -16.74
N ILE A 5 55.63 54.68 -16.11
CA ILE A 5 54.19 54.74 -16.44
C ILE A 5 54.01 55.88 -17.46
N VAL A 6 53.00 55.77 -18.34
CA VAL A 6 52.16 56.82 -18.97
C VAL A 6 51.87 56.50 -20.47
N LEU A 7 50.64 56.02 -20.72
CA LEU A 7 49.54 56.67 -21.47
C LEU A 7 49.70 57.03 -22.97
N VAL A 8 48.59 56.82 -23.70
CA VAL A 8 48.04 57.56 -24.87
C VAL A 8 47.85 56.76 -26.18
N ALA A 9 46.54 56.57 -26.46
CA ALA A 9 45.81 56.62 -27.73
C ALA A 9 46.52 56.69 -29.10
N GLY A 10 45.92 55.97 -30.05
CA GLY A 10 45.55 56.54 -31.35
C GLY A 10 46.42 56.19 -32.55
N TRP A 11 45.79 55.53 -33.52
CA TRP A 11 46.10 55.54 -34.96
C TRP A 11 47.34 54.78 -35.46
N LEU A 12 47.08 53.62 -36.05
CA LEU A 12 47.75 53.16 -37.27
C LEU A 12 46.76 52.32 -38.09
N ALA A 13 45.91 53.04 -38.83
CA ALA A 13 45.47 52.60 -40.14
C ALA A 13 46.69 52.52 -41.07
N VAL A 14 46.59 51.70 -42.12
CA VAL A 14 47.61 51.43 -43.16
C VAL A 14 48.51 50.22 -42.87
N LEU A 15 47.96 49.03 -43.08
CA LEU A 15 48.67 47.85 -43.62
C LEU A 15 47.68 46.70 -43.78
N PHE A 16 46.81 46.74 -44.80
CA PHE A 16 46.25 45.56 -45.48
C PHE A 16 45.47 46.04 -46.71
N CYS A 17 46.20 46.57 -47.69
CA CYS A 17 45.70 46.73 -49.06
C CYS A 17 46.07 45.49 -49.88
N ALA A 18 45.09 45.03 -50.66
CA ALA A 18 45.23 44.28 -51.91
C ALA A 18 45.74 42.83 -51.85
N GLY A 19 44.79 41.93 -51.60
CA GLY A 19 44.85 40.52 -52.00
C GLY A 19 43.49 40.07 -52.53
N SER A 20 43.02 40.68 -53.62
CA SER A 20 41.80 40.26 -54.32
C SER A 20 42.07 38.96 -55.06
N VAL A 21 41.77 37.82 -54.43
CA VAL A 21 41.60 36.55 -55.11
C VAL A 21 40.22 36.59 -55.79
N PRO A 22 40.11 36.38 -57.12
CA PRO A 22 38.81 36.32 -57.75
C PRO A 22 38.02 35.15 -57.15
N ALA A 23 36.83 35.46 -56.64
CA ALA A 23 35.83 34.49 -56.28
C ALA A 23 35.59 33.61 -57.51
N ALA A 24 35.98 32.33 -57.41
CA ALA A 24 35.54 31.32 -58.35
C ALA A 24 34.01 31.32 -58.31
N GLU A 25 33.41 31.68 -59.43
CA GLU A 25 32.00 31.49 -59.72
C GLU A 25 31.59 30.09 -59.26
N ALA A 26 30.77 30.06 -58.21
CA ALA A 26 30.13 28.85 -57.75
C ALA A 26 29.33 28.29 -58.92
N ALA A 27 29.85 27.20 -59.50
CA ALA A 27 29.15 26.40 -60.47
C ALA A 27 27.73 26.14 -59.95
N SER A 28 26.75 26.54 -60.75
CA SER A 28 25.33 26.38 -60.50
C SER A 28 24.98 24.89 -60.47
N GLY A 29 25.17 24.27 -59.31
CA GLY A 29 24.78 22.90 -59.00
C GLY A 29 23.55 22.92 -58.10
N VAL A 30 22.61 22.01 -58.40
CA VAL A 30 21.42 21.60 -57.61
C VAL A 30 21.33 22.24 -56.22
N PRO A 31 20.21 22.90 -55.84
CA PRO A 31 20.11 23.59 -54.56
C PRO A 31 20.48 22.63 -53.43
N ASP A 32 21.48 23.02 -52.65
CA ASP A 32 21.86 22.34 -51.42
C ASP A 32 20.61 22.15 -50.56
N SER A 33 20.43 20.95 -49.99
CA SER A 33 19.32 20.70 -49.06
C SER A 33 19.30 21.82 -48.00
N PRO A 34 18.13 22.41 -47.71
CA PRO A 34 18.03 23.52 -46.78
C PRO A 34 18.66 23.12 -45.43
N THR A 35 19.37 24.07 -44.79
CA THR A 35 19.85 23.85 -43.42
C THR A 35 18.67 23.47 -42.53
N GLN A 36 18.91 22.67 -41.49
CA GLN A 36 17.85 22.22 -40.58
C GLN A 36 16.96 23.38 -40.09
N THR A 37 17.58 24.48 -39.65
CA THR A 37 16.87 25.70 -39.23
C THR A 37 16.06 26.37 -40.34
N ALA A 38 16.49 26.29 -41.60
CA ALA A 38 15.73 26.79 -42.74
C ALA A 38 14.50 25.93 -43.01
N TYR A 39 14.66 24.60 -42.92
CA TYR A 39 13.55 23.67 -43.08
C TYR A 39 12.49 23.88 -41.99
N LEU A 40 12.92 23.90 -40.72
CA LEU A 40 12.01 24.11 -39.58
C LEU A 40 11.31 25.48 -39.65
N ALA A 41 12.03 26.54 -40.01
CA ALA A 41 11.42 27.86 -40.23
C ALA A 41 10.39 27.85 -41.37
N GLU A 42 10.62 27.09 -42.44
CA GLU A 42 9.66 26.94 -43.53
C GLU A 42 8.42 26.15 -43.10
N GLN A 43 8.55 25.15 -42.24
CA GLN A 43 7.39 24.47 -41.67
C GLN A 43 6.60 25.40 -40.76
N LEU A 44 7.27 26.15 -39.88
CA LEU A 44 6.64 27.13 -38.99
C LEU A 44 5.99 28.30 -39.72
N ARG A 45 6.43 28.60 -40.95
CA ARG A 45 5.80 29.59 -41.82
C ARG A 45 4.42 29.14 -42.30
N LYS A 46 4.23 27.82 -42.49
CA LYS A 46 2.96 27.20 -42.91
C LYS A 46 2.01 27.04 -41.73
N ASP A 47 2.50 26.53 -40.61
CA ASP A 47 1.74 26.34 -39.38
C ASP A 47 2.63 26.70 -38.18
N PRO A 48 2.22 27.58 -37.26
CA PRO A 48 3.02 27.92 -36.08
C PRO A 48 3.32 26.72 -35.15
N ILE A 49 2.63 25.59 -35.31
CA ILE A 49 2.93 24.35 -34.59
C ILE A 49 3.47 23.33 -35.58
N TYR A 50 4.71 22.89 -35.37
CA TYR A 50 5.30 21.80 -36.12
C TYR A 50 5.54 20.59 -35.21
N ILE A 51 4.94 19.46 -35.58
CA ILE A 51 5.17 18.17 -34.95
C ILE A 51 5.87 17.28 -35.98
N SER A 52 7.01 16.72 -35.60
CA SER A 52 7.79 15.81 -36.42
C SER A 52 7.00 14.56 -36.78
N ASP A 53 7.20 14.03 -37.98
CA ASP A 53 6.72 12.69 -38.35
C ASP A 53 7.65 11.57 -37.86
N GLN A 54 8.71 11.89 -37.11
CA GLN A 54 9.62 10.93 -36.46
C GLN A 54 9.12 10.44 -35.09
N LEU A 55 8.09 11.09 -34.52
CA LEU A 55 7.49 10.73 -33.23
C LEU A 55 5.98 10.40 -33.32
N PRO A 56 5.48 9.67 -34.33
CA PRO A 56 4.06 9.44 -34.47
C PRO A 56 3.45 8.68 -33.28
N ARG A 57 4.22 7.87 -32.54
CA ARG A 57 3.71 7.13 -31.37
C ARG A 57 3.55 8.03 -30.13
N GLU A 58 4.53 8.90 -29.89
CA GLU A 58 4.57 9.76 -28.71
C GLU A 58 3.80 11.08 -28.91
N ALA A 59 3.97 11.72 -30.06
CA ALA A 59 3.32 12.97 -30.43
C ALA A 59 2.78 12.89 -31.88
N PRO A 60 1.58 12.31 -32.09
CA PRO A 60 0.98 12.25 -33.40
C PRO A 60 0.76 13.64 -34.01
N ARG A 61 1.04 13.84 -35.31
CA ARG A 61 0.84 15.15 -35.96
C ARG A 61 -0.61 15.62 -35.94
N SER A 62 -1.54 14.66 -35.90
CA SER A 62 -2.97 14.91 -35.72
C SER A 62 -3.32 15.66 -34.41
N THR A 63 -2.42 15.72 -33.41
CA THR A 63 -2.62 16.49 -32.17
C THR A 63 -2.17 17.95 -32.26
N ALA A 64 -1.66 18.43 -33.41
CA ALA A 64 -1.24 19.83 -33.57
C ALA A 64 -2.34 20.87 -33.22
N PRO A 65 -3.64 20.65 -33.50
CA PRO A 65 -4.71 21.56 -33.08
C PRO A 65 -4.80 21.77 -31.56
N GLU A 66 -4.49 20.76 -30.75
CA GLU A 66 -4.45 20.80 -29.30
C GLU A 66 -3.34 21.75 -28.83
N PHE A 67 -2.11 21.59 -29.34
CA PHE A 67 -1.00 22.51 -29.07
C PHE A 67 -1.34 23.94 -29.48
N ALA A 68 -1.98 24.12 -30.65
CA ALA A 68 -2.41 25.42 -31.11
C ALA A 68 -3.48 26.05 -30.18
N ARG A 69 -4.36 25.25 -29.56
CA ARG A 69 -5.31 25.73 -28.54
C ARG A 69 -4.57 26.24 -27.30
N GLU A 70 -3.60 25.48 -26.80
CA GLU A 70 -2.82 25.87 -25.62
C GLU A 70 -1.98 27.12 -25.90
N ALA A 71 -1.29 27.17 -27.05
CA ALA A 71 -0.48 28.30 -27.47
C ALA A 71 -1.26 29.63 -27.52
N ARG A 72 -2.54 29.58 -27.93
CA ARG A 72 -3.41 30.77 -27.98
C ARG A 72 -3.68 31.38 -26.60
N ARG A 73 -3.61 30.59 -25.52
CA ARG A 73 -3.84 31.08 -24.15
C ARG A 73 -2.76 32.05 -23.67
N LEU A 74 -1.56 32.00 -24.27
CA LEU A 74 -0.43 32.87 -23.91
C LEU A 74 -0.60 34.33 -24.38
N GLY A 75 -1.52 34.61 -25.29
CA GLY A 75 -1.78 35.96 -25.79
C GLY A 75 -0.66 36.56 -26.67
N VAL A 76 0.39 35.80 -26.98
CA VAL A 76 1.49 36.20 -27.88
C VAL A 76 1.62 35.19 -29.03
N PRO A 77 2.11 35.60 -30.22
CA PRO A 77 2.47 34.64 -31.26
C PRO A 77 3.44 33.60 -30.71
N THR A 78 3.09 32.33 -30.83
CA THR A 78 3.85 31.23 -30.24
C THR A 78 4.14 30.19 -31.31
N TYR A 79 5.41 29.81 -31.45
CA TYR A 79 5.92 28.86 -32.41
C TYR A 79 6.44 27.64 -31.65
N VAL A 80 5.91 26.47 -31.96
CA VAL A 80 6.23 25.23 -31.23
C VAL A 80 6.84 24.22 -32.20
N LEU A 81 8.00 23.68 -31.84
CA LEU A 81 8.65 22.58 -32.52
C LEU A 81 8.63 21.36 -31.59
N VAL A 82 7.94 20.29 -31.99
CA VAL A 82 7.96 19.00 -31.32
C VAL A 82 8.78 18.04 -32.18
N LEU A 83 10.02 17.76 -31.78
CA LEU A 83 10.99 16.94 -32.51
C LEU A 83 11.62 15.91 -31.56
N PRO A 84 12.20 14.80 -32.03
CA PRO A 84 13.03 13.95 -31.16
C PRO A 84 14.14 14.77 -30.49
N SER A 85 14.52 14.44 -29.25
CA SER A 85 15.59 15.16 -28.55
C SER A 85 16.92 15.13 -29.32
N SER A 86 17.21 14.04 -30.04
CA SER A 86 18.37 13.91 -30.92
C SER A 86 18.40 14.95 -32.06
N SER A 87 17.24 15.50 -32.43
CA SER A 87 17.12 16.48 -33.50
C SER A 87 17.63 17.86 -33.08
N PHE A 88 17.56 18.23 -31.80
CA PHE A 88 18.03 19.55 -31.34
C PHE A 88 19.55 19.67 -31.18
N GLY A 89 20.28 18.54 -31.15
CA GLY A 89 21.72 18.51 -30.90
C GLY A 89 22.09 18.99 -29.49
N ALA A 90 23.35 19.42 -29.31
CA ALA A 90 23.87 19.82 -27.99
C ALA A 90 23.33 21.18 -27.48
N GLU A 91 22.87 22.05 -28.40
CA GLU A 91 22.45 23.42 -28.09
C GLU A 91 21.06 23.70 -28.67
N PRO A 92 19.98 23.22 -28.04
CA PRO A 92 18.61 23.44 -28.53
C PRO A 92 18.25 24.93 -28.70
N SER A 93 18.82 25.79 -27.86
CA SER A 93 18.67 27.24 -27.96
C SER A 93 19.26 27.82 -29.25
N ALA A 94 20.35 27.26 -29.77
CA ALA A 94 20.93 27.70 -31.05
C ALA A 94 20.02 27.35 -32.23
N VAL A 95 19.31 26.21 -32.16
CA VAL A 95 18.30 25.84 -33.16
C VAL A 95 17.15 26.84 -33.17
N LEU A 96 16.59 27.18 -32.00
CA LEU A 96 15.52 28.19 -31.90
C LEU A 96 15.95 29.55 -32.43
N ALA A 97 17.17 29.99 -32.13
CA ALA A 97 17.72 31.25 -32.64
C ALA A 97 17.85 31.23 -34.16
N GLY A 98 18.43 30.18 -34.73
CA GLY A 98 18.56 30.04 -36.18
C GLY A 98 17.21 29.93 -36.90
N VAL A 99 16.22 29.29 -36.28
CA VAL A 99 14.84 29.25 -36.79
C VAL A 99 14.20 30.63 -36.75
N HIS A 100 14.33 31.37 -35.65
CA HIS A 100 13.84 32.75 -35.53
C HIS A 100 14.46 33.65 -36.60
N ASP A 101 15.78 33.60 -36.80
CA ASP A 101 16.49 34.43 -37.78
C ASP A 101 15.99 34.18 -39.22
N ARG A 102 15.60 32.94 -39.53
CA ARG A 102 15.06 32.54 -40.84
C ARG A 102 13.56 32.76 -40.98
N LEU A 103 12.81 32.67 -39.90
CA LEU A 103 11.37 32.91 -39.88
C LEU A 103 11.05 34.41 -39.89
N GLY A 104 11.85 35.21 -39.18
CA GLY A 104 11.77 36.66 -39.09
C GLY A 104 10.52 37.16 -38.35
N ARG A 105 9.93 36.34 -37.48
CA ARG A 105 8.68 36.67 -36.77
C ARG A 105 8.92 36.80 -35.27
N LYS A 106 8.32 37.84 -34.68
CA LYS A 106 8.31 38.03 -33.23
C LYS A 106 7.39 37.00 -32.57
N GLY A 107 7.75 36.52 -31.38
CA GLY A 107 6.96 35.55 -30.64
C GLY A 107 7.75 34.76 -29.59
N LEU A 108 7.04 33.88 -28.91
CA LEU A 108 7.62 32.80 -28.10
C LEU A 108 7.97 31.63 -29.00
N TYR A 109 9.16 31.06 -28.84
CA TYR A 109 9.63 29.88 -29.55
C TYR A 109 9.89 28.79 -28.50
N VAL A 110 9.30 27.62 -28.70
CA VAL A 110 9.38 26.49 -27.77
C VAL A 110 9.86 25.26 -28.54
N ALA A 111 10.94 24.65 -28.05
CA ALA A 111 11.45 23.35 -28.48
C ALA A 111 11.03 22.29 -27.47
N LEU A 112 10.25 21.32 -27.91
CA LEU A 112 9.78 20.16 -27.15
C LEU A 112 10.41 18.90 -27.72
N GLY A 113 11.07 18.14 -26.85
CA GLY A 113 11.52 16.79 -27.07
C GLY A 113 10.54 15.75 -26.52
N ASP A 114 10.87 14.49 -26.76
CA ASP A 114 10.31 13.31 -26.09
C ASP A 114 10.53 13.33 -24.56
N THR A 115 11.56 14.03 -24.08
CA THR A 115 11.85 14.15 -22.63
C THR A 115 11.35 15.46 -22.02
N GLY A 116 10.51 16.23 -22.73
CA GLY A 116 9.98 17.51 -22.28
C GLY A 116 10.58 18.75 -22.96
N ILE A 117 10.67 19.87 -22.26
CA ILE A 117 11.09 21.16 -22.87
C ILE A 117 12.60 21.21 -23.02
N SER A 118 13.08 21.24 -24.27
CA SER A 118 14.51 21.36 -24.58
C SER A 118 15.01 22.80 -24.55
N ALA A 119 14.19 23.76 -24.98
CA ALA A 119 14.50 25.20 -24.90
C ALA A 119 13.25 26.08 -25.06
N VAL A 120 13.31 27.28 -24.48
CA VAL A 120 12.29 28.32 -24.61
C VAL A 120 12.97 29.67 -24.83
N GLN A 121 12.55 30.42 -25.86
CA GLN A 121 13.07 31.76 -26.12
C GLN A 121 11.99 32.72 -26.58
N THR A 122 12.06 33.97 -26.13
CA THR A 122 11.17 35.06 -26.55
C THR A 122 11.92 36.03 -27.44
N TYR A 123 11.38 36.30 -28.63
CA TYR A 123 11.94 37.31 -29.54
C TYR A 123 10.95 38.42 -29.84
N GLY A 124 11.29 39.65 -29.43
CA GLY A 124 10.49 40.84 -29.73
C GLY A 124 9.11 40.89 -29.06
N VAL A 125 8.85 40.02 -28.08
CA VAL A 125 7.64 40.01 -27.23
C VAL A 125 8.04 40.01 -25.76
N SER A 126 7.18 40.56 -24.90
CA SER A 126 7.37 40.49 -23.45
C SER A 126 6.48 39.39 -22.88
N LEU A 127 7.10 38.27 -22.52
CA LEU A 127 6.46 37.18 -21.79
C LEU A 127 7.34 36.80 -20.60
N THR A 128 7.21 37.58 -19.53
CA THR A 128 8.03 37.41 -18.32
C THR A 128 7.79 36.05 -17.68
N GLY A 129 8.87 35.38 -17.28
CA GLY A 129 8.79 34.09 -16.58
C GLY A 129 8.65 32.87 -17.50
N ALA A 130 8.83 33.00 -18.82
CA ALA A 130 8.85 31.84 -19.73
C ALA A 130 9.97 30.84 -19.38
N GLU A 131 11.18 31.33 -19.09
CA GLU A 131 12.30 30.47 -18.67
C GLU A 131 12.03 29.83 -17.29
N ASP A 132 11.50 30.60 -16.34
CA ASP A 132 11.08 30.08 -15.05
C ASP A 132 9.96 29.03 -15.18
N ALA A 133 9.01 29.24 -16.09
CA ALA A 133 7.94 28.28 -16.35
C ALA A 133 8.47 26.98 -16.96
N SER A 134 9.46 27.07 -17.86
CA SER A 134 10.17 25.88 -18.37
C SER A 134 10.83 25.11 -17.24
N ARG A 135 11.49 25.83 -16.32
CA ARG A 135 12.16 25.24 -15.16
C ARG A 135 11.18 24.63 -14.15
N ALA A 136 10.08 25.31 -13.87
CA ALA A 136 9.01 24.76 -13.03
C ALA A 136 8.43 23.49 -13.66
N THR A 137 8.14 23.51 -14.97
CA THR A 137 7.61 22.34 -15.69
C THR A 137 8.53 21.14 -15.59
N LEU A 138 9.85 21.34 -15.72
CA LEU A 138 10.85 20.29 -15.58
C LEU A 138 10.82 19.58 -14.22
N TYR A 139 10.57 20.32 -13.13
CA TYR A 139 10.59 19.76 -11.77
C TYR A 139 9.21 19.33 -11.26
N GLU A 140 8.12 19.86 -11.82
CA GLU A 140 6.75 19.58 -11.39
C GLU A 140 6.09 18.42 -12.15
N LEU A 141 6.52 18.12 -13.37
CA LEU A 141 6.00 17.00 -14.15
C LEU A 141 6.90 15.78 -14.09
N ALA A 142 6.27 14.61 -14.12
CA ALA A 142 6.97 13.34 -14.23
C ALA A 142 7.50 13.06 -15.63
N TYR A 143 8.48 12.16 -15.69
CA TYR A 143 9.20 11.81 -16.91
C TYR A 143 8.31 11.14 -17.97
N ASP A 144 7.19 10.55 -17.59
CA ASP A 144 6.21 9.92 -18.46
C ASP A 144 5.18 10.90 -19.04
N ALA A 145 5.27 12.20 -18.68
CA ALA A 145 4.38 13.21 -19.24
C ALA A 145 4.64 13.39 -20.74
N THR A 146 3.57 13.28 -21.54
CA THR A 146 3.64 13.43 -23.00
C THR A 146 4.02 14.86 -23.40
N PRO A 147 4.57 15.11 -24.61
CA PRO A 147 4.88 16.46 -25.08
C PRO A 147 3.70 17.44 -25.03
N ARG A 148 2.46 16.93 -25.20
CA ARG A 148 1.23 17.74 -25.10
C ARG A 148 0.96 18.18 -23.67
N GLU A 149 1.13 17.30 -22.70
CA GLU A 149 0.94 17.61 -21.28
C GLU A 149 2.02 18.54 -20.76
N VAL A 150 3.27 18.31 -21.16
CA VAL A 150 4.40 19.19 -20.88
C VAL A 150 4.11 20.60 -21.37
N PHE A 151 3.66 20.74 -22.62
CA PHE A 151 3.34 22.07 -23.17
C PHE A 151 2.14 22.72 -22.47
N ARG A 152 1.08 21.96 -22.19
CA ARG A 152 -0.09 22.46 -21.45
C ARG A 152 0.30 22.98 -20.06
N HIS A 153 1.07 22.20 -19.31
CA HIS A 153 1.53 22.58 -17.97
C HIS A 153 2.44 23.81 -18.02
N PHE A 154 3.34 23.89 -18.99
CA PHE A 154 4.13 25.09 -19.23
C PHE A 154 3.25 26.33 -19.45
N VAL A 155 2.23 26.22 -20.29
CA VAL A 155 1.26 27.30 -20.51
C VAL A 155 0.51 27.65 -19.22
N ASP A 156 0.12 26.66 -18.42
CA ASP A 156 -0.52 26.88 -17.12
C ASP A 156 0.40 27.62 -16.14
N VAL A 157 1.69 27.26 -16.10
CA VAL A 157 2.69 27.95 -15.25
C VAL A 157 2.91 29.39 -15.72
N VAL A 158 3.09 29.61 -17.03
CA VAL A 158 3.27 30.98 -17.57
C VAL A 158 2.04 31.84 -17.26
N THR A 159 0.84 31.30 -17.51
CA THR A 159 -0.41 32.05 -17.33
C THR A 159 -0.81 32.25 -15.87
N SER A 160 -0.22 31.50 -14.93
CA SER A 160 -0.45 31.67 -13.49
C SER A 160 0.07 33.00 -12.92
N GLY A 161 1.03 33.65 -13.58
CA GLY A 161 1.72 34.83 -13.04
C GLY A 161 2.72 34.54 -11.91
N HIS A 162 2.90 33.26 -11.54
CA HIS A 162 3.75 32.83 -10.42
C HIS A 162 4.92 31.93 -10.86
N ALA A 163 5.34 32.02 -12.13
CA ALA A 163 6.35 31.12 -12.71
C ALA A 163 7.65 31.04 -11.90
N HIS A 164 8.21 32.19 -11.49
CA HIS A 164 9.43 32.23 -10.68
C HIS A 164 9.28 31.53 -9.33
N GLN A 165 8.19 31.82 -8.61
CA GLN A 165 7.91 31.18 -7.32
C GLN A 165 7.76 29.68 -7.46
N ARG A 166 7.03 29.21 -8.48
CA ARG A 166 6.86 27.78 -8.76
C ARG A 166 8.19 27.10 -9.10
N ALA A 167 9.03 27.73 -9.92
CA ALA A 167 10.34 27.19 -10.28
C ALA A 167 11.23 26.97 -9.06
N GLU A 168 11.30 27.94 -8.15
CA GLU A 168 12.09 27.81 -6.92
C GLU A 168 11.50 26.77 -5.95
N GLN A 169 10.16 26.73 -5.80
CA GLN A 169 9.48 25.73 -4.97
C GLN A 169 9.69 24.31 -5.51
N ALA A 170 9.52 24.10 -6.81
CA ALA A 170 9.67 22.79 -7.44
C ALA A 170 11.12 22.29 -7.38
N ARG A 171 12.09 23.18 -7.59
CA ARG A 171 13.51 22.86 -7.38
C ARG A 171 13.79 22.43 -5.95
N ALA A 172 13.33 23.21 -4.97
CA ALA A 172 13.53 22.89 -3.55
C ALA A 172 12.85 21.56 -3.16
N ALA A 173 11.68 21.27 -3.73
CA ALA A 173 11.00 19.99 -3.53
C ALA A 173 11.77 18.82 -4.14
N SER A 174 12.30 18.98 -5.36
CA SER A 174 13.10 17.94 -6.04
C SER A 174 14.43 17.65 -5.33
N GLU A 175 15.06 18.64 -4.70
CA GLU A 175 16.25 18.38 -3.86
C GLU A 175 15.95 17.52 -2.62
N GLY A 176 14.69 17.50 -2.17
CA GLY A 176 14.22 16.70 -1.04
C GLY A 176 13.62 15.33 -1.41
N ASP A 177 13.34 15.09 -2.69
CA ASP A 177 12.68 13.87 -3.18
C ASP A 177 13.49 13.25 -4.33
N PRO A 178 14.35 12.24 -4.03
CA PRO A 178 15.19 11.62 -5.04
C PRO A 178 14.40 10.82 -6.08
N ASP A 179 13.17 10.44 -5.76
CA ASP A 179 12.31 9.64 -6.64
C ASP A 179 11.59 10.50 -7.69
N GLY A 180 11.62 11.83 -7.52
CA GLY A 180 10.99 12.78 -8.42
C GLY A 180 9.46 12.82 -8.30
N PRO A 181 8.79 13.64 -9.11
CA PRO A 181 7.33 13.68 -9.13
C PRO A 181 6.74 12.30 -9.54
N PRO A 182 5.62 11.89 -8.95
CA PRO A 182 4.98 10.61 -9.28
C PRO A 182 4.52 10.58 -10.73
N SER A 183 4.54 9.40 -11.36
CA SER A 183 4.07 9.19 -12.73
C SER A 183 2.67 9.79 -12.95
N VAL A 184 2.49 10.39 -14.13
CA VAL A 184 1.18 10.94 -14.53
C VAL A 184 0.27 9.83 -15.04
N HIS A 185 0.86 8.83 -15.71
CA HIS A 185 0.14 7.76 -16.37
C HIS A 185 0.39 6.43 -15.66
N THR A 186 -0.69 5.64 -15.57
CA THR A 186 -0.57 4.24 -15.17
C THR A 186 0.18 3.50 -16.28
N ASP A 187 1.38 2.99 -15.99
CA ASP A 187 2.07 2.11 -16.92
C ASP A 187 1.51 0.67 -16.87
N ARG A 188 2.02 -0.22 -17.73
CA ARG A 188 1.57 -1.61 -17.76
C ARG A 188 1.87 -2.37 -16.46
N THR A 189 3.02 -2.10 -15.86
CA THR A 189 3.45 -2.71 -14.58
C THR A 189 2.56 -2.24 -13.44
N ASP A 190 2.23 -0.94 -13.40
CA ASP A 190 1.32 -0.34 -12.45
C ASP A 190 -0.08 -0.91 -12.60
N ARG A 191 -0.56 -1.10 -13.84
CA ARG A 191 -1.84 -1.77 -14.09
C ARG A 191 -1.84 -3.22 -13.62
N GLU A 192 -0.75 -3.96 -13.82
CA GLU A 192 -0.61 -5.33 -13.31
C GLU A 192 -0.62 -5.35 -11.77
N ASN A 193 0.09 -4.42 -11.12
CA ASN A 193 0.07 -4.24 -9.66
C ASN A 193 -1.33 -3.87 -9.12
N GLN A 194 -2.03 -2.94 -9.78
CA GLN A 194 -3.41 -2.55 -9.45
C GLN A 194 -4.35 -3.77 -9.57
N SER A 195 -4.20 -4.56 -10.63
CA SER A 195 -4.97 -5.79 -10.87
C SER A 195 -4.70 -6.82 -9.77
N PHE A 196 -3.42 -7.03 -9.43
CA PHE A 196 -2.98 -7.92 -8.36
C PHE A 196 -3.55 -7.55 -6.99
N VAL A 197 -3.41 -6.29 -6.57
CA VAL A 197 -3.92 -5.79 -5.29
C VAL A 197 -5.44 -5.85 -5.25
N THR A 198 -6.11 -5.54 -6.36
CA THR A 198 -7.57 -5.66 -6.49
C THR A 198 -8.01 -7.12 -6.31
N GLY A 199 -7.31 -8.09 -6.92
CA GLY A 199 -7.55 -9.51 -6.72
C GLY A 199 -7.42 -9.92 -5.25
N ILE A 200 -6.37 -9.45 -4.57
CA ILE A 200 -6.18 -9.70 -3.12
C ILE A 200 -7.34 -9.13 -2.32
N ALA A 201 -7.77 -7.89 -2.59
CA ALA A 201 -8.82 -7.21 -1.84
C ALA A 201 -10.20 -7.85 -2.04
N VAL A 202 -10.56 -8.19 -3.28
CA VAL A 202 -11.86 -8.76 -3.66
C VAL A 202 -12.12 -10.11 -2.97
N THR A 203 -11.09 -10.91 -2.73
CA THR A 203 -11.23 -12.21 -2.03
C THR A 203 -10.84 -12.14 -0.56
N GLY A 204 -9.71 -11.51 -0.25
CA GLY A 204 -9.11 -11.51 1.07
C GLY A 204 -9.97 -10.82 2.11
N ILE A 205 -10.52 -9.64 1.80
CA ILE A 205 -11.33 -8.87 2.75
C ILE A 205 -12.65 -9.59 3.07
N PRO A 206 -13.48 -9.98 2.08
CA PRO A 206 -14.74 -10.65 2.37
C PRO A 206 -14.56 -12.02 3.03
N LEU A 207 -13.56 -12.80 2.61
CA LEU A 207 -13.30 -14.11 3.20
C LEU A 207 -12.83 -13.99 4.65
N THR A 208 -11.93 -13.05 4.96
CA THR A 208 -11.48 -12.80 6.34
C THR A 208 -12.66 -12.39 7.23
N ALA A 209 -13.50 -11.45 6.76
CA ALA A 209 -14.68 -11.00 7.48
C ALA A 209 -15.66 -12.16 7.75
N LEU A 210 -15.90 -13.00 6.74
CA LEU A 210 -16.73 -14.20 6.85
C LEU A 210 -16.17 -15.19 7.90
N LEU A 211 -14.89 -15.55 7.80
CA LEU A 211 -14.25 -16.52 8.69
C LEU A 211 -14.24 -16.05 10.16
N ILE A 212 -13.89 -14.78 10.39
CA ILE A 212 -13.90 -14.17 11.73
C ILE A 212 -15.33 -14.14 12.29
N THR A 213 -16.32 -13.77 11.47
CA THR A 213 -17.72 -13.70 11.90
C THR A 213 -18.26 -15.08 12.27
N VAL A 214 -18.03 -16.09 11.44
CA VAL A 214 -18.43 -17.48 11.71
C VAL A 214 -17.76 -17.98 13.00
N TYR A 215 -16.46 -17.74 13.17
CA TYR A 215 -15.74 -18.12 14.38
C TYR A 215 -16.27 -17.42 15.64
N ALA A 216 -16.54 -16.12 15.56
CA ALA A 216 -17.13 -15.36 16.67
C ALA A 216 -18.53 -15.90 17.05
N LEU A 217 -19.36 -16.22 16.07
CA LEU A 217 -20.69 -16.80 16.29
C LEU A 217 -20.64 -18.22 16.86
N GLN A 218 -19.74 -19.08 16.35
CA GLN A 218 -19.50 -20.42 16.91
C GLN A 218 -19.10 -20.32 18.38
N ARG A 219 -18.21 -19.38 18.70
CA ARG A 219 -17.74 -19.14 20.06
C ARG A 219 -18.87 -18.71 20.99
N ARG A 220 -19.77 -17.82 20.53
CA ARG A 220 -20.94 -17.39 21.29
C ARG A 220 -21.90 -18.56 21.58
N ARG A 221 -22.10 -19.46 20.61
CA ARG A 221 -22.93 -20.67 20.80
C ARG A 221 -22.37 -21.60 21.85
N VAL A 222 -21.06 -21.91 21.79
CA VAL A 222 -20.41 -22.78 22.79
C VAL A 222 -20.52 -22.18 24.19
N ARG A 223 -20.40 -20.85 24.34
CA ARG A 223 -20.60 -20.17 25.63
C ARG A 223 -22.04 -20.29 26.14
N ARG A 224 -23.04 -20.15 25.26
CA ARG A 224 -24.46 -20.29 25.62
C ARG A 224 -24.80 -21.74 26.02
N ALA A 225 -24.30 -22.72 25.28
CA ALA A 225 -24.51 -24.14 25.58
C ALA A 225 -23.88 -24.55 26.91
N ALA A 226 -22.69 -24.03 27.23
CA ALA A 226 -22.03 -24.28 28.52
C ALA A 226 -22.77 -23.63 29.71
N ALA A 227 -23.52 -22.54 29.49
CA ALA A 227 -24.34 -21.92 30.54
C ALA A 227 -25.62 -22.72 30.83
N THR A 228 -26.20 -23.39 29.84
CA THR A 228 -27.41 -24.21 30.00
C THR A 228 -27.16 -25.62 30.55
N THR A 229 -25.93 -26.12 30.57
CA THR A 229 -25.63 -27.47 31.12
C THR A 229 -25.38 -27.51 32.63
N THR A 230 -25.44 -26.37 33.32
CA THR A 230 -25.26 -26.24 34.79
C THR A 230 -26.58 -25.88 35.51
N GLY A 231 -27.71 -26.40 35.03
CA GLY A 231 -28.98 -26.39 35.78
C GLY A 231 -29.06 -27.57 36.76
N PRO A 232 -29.78 -27.44 37.89
CA PRO A 232 -29.71 -28.35 39.05
C PRO A 232 -30.29 -29.73 38.75
N GLY A 233 -29.66 -30.76 39.31
CA GLY A 233 -30.12 -32.14 39.24
C GLY A 233 -31.46 -32.33 39.94
N GLU A 234 -32.39 -32.97 39.22
CA GLU A 234 -32.91 -34.29 39.58
C GLU A 234 -33.05 -34.57 41.09
N ALA A 235 -34.09 -34.02 41.70
CA ALA A 235 -34.68 -34.51 42.95
C ALA A 235 -36.20 -34.28 42.89
N ASP A 236 -36.92 -35.34 42.53
CA ASP A 236 -38.24 -35.75 43.05
C ASP A 236 -39.08 -36.48 41.98
N ARG A 237 -39.13 -37.82 42.13
CA ARG A 237 -40.25 -38.64 41.66
C ARG A 237 -40.89 -39.30 42.88
N PRO A 238 -42.13 -38.96 43.24
CA PRO A 238 -42.83 -39.70 44.27
C PRO A 238 -43.49 -40.95 43.69
N SER A 239 -43.42 -42.00 44.50
CA SER A 239 -44.16 -43.26 44.41
C SER A 239 -45.62 -43.04 44.83
N ALA A 240 -46.57 -43.61 44.10
CA ALA A 240 -47.90 -43.95 44.62
C ALA A 240 -48.48 -45.17 43.87
N ALA A 241 -48.58 -46.29 44.60
CA ALA A 241 -49.59 -47.35 44.40
C ALA A 241 -50.99 -46.75 44.56
N GLY A 242 -52.14 -47.24 44.07
CA GLY A 242 -52.70 -48.44 43.44
C GLY A 242 -54.15 -48.02 43.04
N ALA A 243 -55.08 -48.79 42.47
CA ALA A 243 -55.26 -50.20 42.23
C ALA A 243 -56.38 -50.39 41.16
N ALA A 244 -56.31 -51.52 40.44
CA ALA A 244 -57.38 -52.38 39.90
C ALA A 244 -58.45 -51.79 38.94
N THR A 245 -58.81 -52.42 37.80
CA THR A 245 -59.27 -53.81 37.63
C THR A 245 -59.32 -54.23 36.14
N ALA A 246 -59.04 -55.53 35.89
CA ALA A 246 -59.67 -56.50 34.96
C ALA A 246 -59.97 -56.11 33.48
N ARG A 247 -59.85 -56.95 32.43
CA ARG A 247 -59.85 -58.41 32.27
C ARG A 247 -59.56 -58.79 30.80
N SER A 248 -58.91 -59.94 30.58
CA SER A 248 -58.96 -60.89 29.43
C SER A 248 -58.66 -60.39 27.99
N GLY A 249 -58.02 -61.14 27.09
CA GLY A 249 -57.58 -62.54 27.03
C GLY A 249 -56.52 -62.69 25.91
N LYS A 250 -55.51 -63.55 26.08
CA LYS A 250 -55.47 -64.96 25.65
C LYS A 250 -55.46 -65.14 24.11
N LYS A 251 -54.27 -65.40 23.54
CA LYS A 251 -54.01 -66.65 22.78
C LYS A 251 -52.52 -66.80 22.46
N ALA A 252 -52.06 -68.03 22.73
CA ALA A 252 -50.74 -68.56 22.44
C ALA A 252 -50.68 -69.14 21.01
N GLY A 253 -49.47 -69.28 20.48
CA GLY A 253 -49.18 -70.11 19.30
C GLY A 253 -47.72 -69.99 18.87
N PRO A 254 -46.95 -71.08 18.66
CA PRO A 254 -45.49 -71.06 18.78
C PRO A 254 -44.70 -71.32 17.48
N ALA A 255 -43.38 -71.07 17.59
CA ALA A 255 -42.26 -71.78 16.94
C ALA A 255 -42.00 -71.66 15.42
N ARG A 256 -40.82 -71.10 15.07
CA ARG A 256 -39.70 -71.70 14.29
C ARG A 256 -38.65 -70.60 14.00
N LYS A 257 -37.41 -70.69 14.49
CA LYS A 257 -36.22 -71.47 14.06
C LYS A 257 -35.60 -70.98 12.74
N GLY A 258 -34.36 -70.47 12.83
CA GLY A 258 -33.46 -70.17 11.71
C GLY A 258 -32.57 -68.95 12.01
N SER A 259 -31.37 -69.15 12.58
CA SER A 259 -30.07 -69.00 11.88
C SER A 259 -29.88 -67.60 11.27
N GLY A 260 -28.96 -66.74 11.68
CA GLY A 260 -27.59 -66.93 12.13
C GLY A 260 -26.87 -65.61 11.84
N GLY A 261 -25.66 -65.42 12.38
CA GLY A 261 -24.81 -64.29 12.05
C GLY A 261 -24.53 -63.38 13.23
N ALA A 262 -23.55 -63.81 14.04
CA ALA A 262 -22.91 -63.00 15.05
C ALA A 262 -22.32 -61.71 14.43
N LYS A 263 -22.94 -60.56 14.70
CA LYS A 263 -22.28 -59.25 14.62
C LYS A 263 -22.02 -58.77 16.04
N LYS A 264 -20.74 -58.72 16.41
CA LYS A 264 -20.21 -58.03 17.58
C LYS A 264 -20.77 -56.60 17.59
N ALA A 265 -21.76 -56.35 18.43
CA ALA A 265 -22.17 -55.01 18.81
C ALA A 265 -21.10 -54.45 19.75
N SER A 266 -20.12 -53.74 19.19
CA SER A 266 -19.30 -52.82 19.98
C SER A 266 -20.22 -51.69 20.43
N GLY A 267 -20.66 -51.75 21.68
CA GLY A 267 -21.27 -50.64 22.40
C GLY A 267 -20.28 -49.49 22.53
N GLY A 268 -20.12 -48.73 21.45
CA GLY A 268 -19.47 -47.44 21.48
C GLY A 268 -20.38 -46.48 22.22
N ARG A 269 -20.04 -46.20 23.48
CA ARG A 269 -20.51 -45.06 24.26
C ARG A 269 -20.66 -43.86 23.32
N LYS A 270 -21.91 -43.43 23.08
CA LYS A 270 -22.22 -42.11 22.52
C LYS A 270 -21.63 -41.09 23.48
N GLY A 271 -20.42 -40.65 23.20
CA GLY A 271 -19.78 -39.54 23.89
C GLY A 271 -20.69 -38.32 23.80
N ALA A 272 -20.81 -37.62 24.93
CA ALA A 272 -21.57 -36.39 25.07
C ALA A 272 -21.40 -35.45 23.86
N GLY A 273 -22.53 -34.96 23.35
CA GLY A 273 -22.63 -34.21 22.11
C GLY A 273 -21.65 -33.04 22.04
N GLY A 274 -20.68 -33.15 21.13
CA GLY A 274 -19.95 -31.99 20.65
C GLY A 274 -20.92 -31.00 19.99
N PRO A 275 -20.59 -29.70 19.95
CA PRO A 275 -21.41 -28.71 19.26
C PRO A 275 -21.60 -29.16 17.80
N GLY A 276 -22.84 -29.39 17.39
CA GLY A 276 -23.17 -29.77 16.02
C GLY A 276 -22.68 -28.73 15.00
N PRO A 277 -22.56 -29.11 13.71
CA PRO A 277 -22.12 -28.23 12.64
C PRO A 277 -22.96 -26.93 12.59
N PHE A 278 -22.35 -25.85 12.11
CA PHE A 278 -23.02 -24.57 12.00
C PHE A 278 -24.29 -24.71 11.12
N PRO A 279 -25.46 -24.19 11.54
CA PRO A 279 -26.70 -24.38 10.79
C PRO A 279 -26.58 -23.66 9.45
N ARG A 280 -26.83 -24.41 8.37
CA ARG A 280 -26.73 -23.93 6.98
C ARG A 280 -27.55 -22.65 6.75
N GLU A 281 -28.68 -22.51 7.44
CA GLU A 281 -29.58 -21.35 7.37
C GLU A 281 -28.91 -20.02 7.72
N ARG A 282 -27.89 -20.00 8.60
CA ARG A 282 -27.16 -18.77 8.96
C ARG A 282 -25.89 -18.55 8.13
N LEU A 283 -25.46 -19.55 7.37
CA LEU A 283 -24.27 -19.44 6.53
C LEU A 283 -24.60 -18.74 5.20
N LEU A 284 -25.75 -19.05 4.61
CA LEU A 284 -26.23 -18.43 3.36
C LEU A 284 -26.23 -16.89 3.37
N PRO A 285 -26.84 -16.19 4.37
CA PRO A 285 -26.83 -14.73 4.37
C PRO A 285 -25.42 -14.15 4.57
N LEU A 286 -24.53 -14.84 5.29
CA LEU A 286 -23.14 -14.40 5.46
C LEU A 286 -22.33 -14.57 4.17
N LEU A 287 -22.54 -15.65 3.44
CA LEU A 287 -21.95 -15.86 2.12
C LEU A 287 -22.45 -14.79 1.14
N ALA A 288 -23.76 -14.52 1.11
CA ALA A 288 -24.34 -13.46 0.29
C ALA A 288 -23.73 -12.08 0.63
N ALA A 289 -23.60 -11.76 1.91
CA ALA A 289 -22.95 -10.51 2.35
C ALA A 289 -21.47 -10.43 1.92
N ALA A 290 -20.73 -11.54 2.00
CA ALA A 290 -19.35 -11.58 1.53
C ALA A 290 -19.25 -11.38 0.01
N VAL A 291 -20.13 -12.00 -0.77
CA VAL A 291 -20.20 -11.80 -2.23
C VAL A 291 -20.54 -10.35 -2.56
N LEU A 292 -21.52 -9.76 -1.88
CA LEU A 292 -21.88 -8.34 -2.05
C LEU A 292 -20.71 -7.41 -1.73
N LEU A 293 -19.95 -7.70 -0.66
CA LEU A 293 -18.77 -6.92 -0.30
C LEU A 293 -17.66 -7.05 -1.36
N GLY A 294 -17.41 -8.25 -1.86
CA GLY A 294 -16.45 -8.47 -2.96
C GLY A 294 -16.86 -7.73 -4.23
N GLY A 295 -18.15 -7.77 -4.59
CA GLY A 295 -18.71 -7.02 -5.71
C GLY A 295 -18.59 -5.50 -5.54
N LEU A 296 -18.83 -4.98 -4.33
CA LEU A 296 -18.65 -3.56 -4.03
C LEU A 296 -17.18 -3.13 -4.17
N ILE A 297 -16.23 -3.93 -3.67
CA ILE A 297 -14.79 -3.66 -3.80
C ILE A 297 -14.39 -3.64 -5.28
N ALA A 298 -14.82 -4.63 -6.06
CA ALA A 298 -14.54 -4.68 -7.50
C ALA A 298 -15.12 -3.47 -8.24
N PHE A 299 -16.36 -3.08 -7.92
CA PHE A 299 -16.98 -1.89 -8.50
C PHE A 299 -16.21 -0.62 -8.14
N THR A 300 -15.86 -0.42 -6.86
CA THR A 300 -15.07 0.75 -6.44
C THR A 300 -13.70 0.78 -7.09
N ALA A 301 -13.03 -0.38 -7.24
CA ALA A 301 -11.74 -0.45 -7.90
C ALA A 301 -11.84 -0.07 -9.38
N SER A 302 -12.91 -0.47 -10.09
CA SER A 302 -13.13 -0.08 -11.49
C SER A 302 -13.39 1.41 -11.71
N GLN A 303 -13.85 2.12 -10.66
CA GLN A 303 -14.08 3.56 -10.72
C GLN A 303 -12.83 4.37 -10.32
N VAL A 304 -11.93 3.76 -9.54
CA VAL A 304 -10.68 4.39 -9.08
C VAL A 304 -9.52 4.12 -10.06
N PHE A 305 -9.53 2.95 -10.71
CA PHE A 305 -8.53 2.53 -11.70
C PHE A 305 -9.17 2.47 -13.09
N ASP A 306 -9.70 3.59 -13.55
CA ASP A 306 -10.43 3.71 -14.82
C ASP A 306 -9.53 4.02 -16.03
N ASP A 307 -8.22 4.22 -15.83
CA ASP A 307 -7.30 4.43 -16.95
C ASP A 307 -7.38 3.26 -17.93
N THR A 308 -7.37 3.57 -19.21
CA THR A 308 -7.37 2.59 -20.31
C THR A 308 -6.17 2.75 -21.24
N SER A 309 -5.32 3.74 -20.97
CA SER A 309 -4.16 4.09 -21.77
C SER A 309 -2.99 4.46 -20.87
N SER A 310 -1.77 4.11 -21.26
CA SER A 310 -0.53 4.49 -20.56
C SER A 310 0.00 5.87 -20.95
N GLY A 311 -0.89 6.80 -21.31
CA GLY A 311 -0.56 8.10 -21.86
C GLY A 311 -1.77 9.01 -21.91
N ASP A 312 -1.61 10.19 -22.53
CA ASP A 312 -2.61 11.26 -22.55
C ASP A 312 -3.89 10.97 -23.40
N GLY A 313 -4.01 9.74 -23.90
CA GLY A 313 -5.08 9.25 -24.76
C GLY A 313 -4.95 9.61 -26.24
N SER A 314 -3.88 10.31 -26.65
CA SER A 314 -3.59 10.58 -28.07
C SER A 314 -3.25 9.30 -28.79
N ARG A 315 -3.88 9.06 -29.95
CA ARG A 315 -3.65 7.86 -30.75
C ARG A 315 -3.17 8.22 -32.14
N PRO A 316 -2.06 7.63 -32.63
CA PRO A 316 -1.62 7.86 -34.00
C PRO A 316 -2.68 7.45 -35.01
N THR A 317 -2.93 8.31 -35.99
CA THR A 317 -3.72 7.94 -37.15
C THR A 317 -2.86 7.18 -38.17
N ALA A 318 -3.50 6.45 -39.09
CA ALA A 318 -2.80 5.84 -40.21
C ALA A 318 -2.10 6.87 -41.12
N ALA A 319 -2.50 8.15 -41.09
CA ALA A 319 -1.78 9.22 -41.79
C ALA A 319 -0.49 9.61 -41.05
N ASP A 320 -0.55 9.71 -39.72
CA ASP A 320 0.62 10.00 -38.87
C ASP A 320 1.70 8.92 -39.08
N MET A 321 1.31 7.64 -38.98
CA MET A 321 2.22 6.50 -39.15
C MET A 321 2.83 6.37 -40.56
N ARG A 322 2.24 7.00 -41.58
CA ARG A 322 2.74 6.94 -42.97
C ARG A 322 3.54 8.16 -43.39
N ALA A 323 3.44 9.27 -42.65
CA ALA A 323 3.97 10.56 -43.06
C ALA A 323 5.49 10.53 -43.32
N ARG A 324 6.27 9.95 -42.40
CA ARG A 324 7.72 9.83 -42.54
C ARG A 324 8.13 8.92 -43.70
N ILE A 325 7.55 7.72 -43.80
CA ILE A 325 7.80 6.81 -44.91
C ILE A 325 7.54 7.50 -46.25
N ASP A 326 6.42 8.23 -46.36
CA ASP A 326 6.07 8.94 -47.59
C ASP A 326 7.05 10.07 -47.92
N ARG A 327 7.44 10.87 -46.92
CA ARG A 327 8.46 11.92 -47.09
C ARG A 327 9.80 11.34 -47.55
N VAL A 328 10.28 10.30 -46.89
CA VAL A 328 11.58 9.66 -47.18
C VAL A 328 11.53 9.01 -48.57
N ALA A 329 10.48 8.26 -48.88
CA ALA A 329 10.30 7.65 -50.20
C ALA A 329 10.23 8.70 -51.32
N ASP A 330 9.48 9.79 -51.13
CA ASP A 330 9.41 10.92 -52.08
C ASP A 330 10.78 11.58 -52.26
N GLY A 331 11.58 11.67 -51.20
CA GLY A 331 12.97 12.12 -51.26
C GLY A 331 13.84 11.19 -52.09
N LEU A 332 13.80 9.89 -51.79
CA LEU A 332 14.60 8.86 -52.46
C LEU A 332 14.25 8.66 -53.94
N ARG A 333 12.99 8.93 -54.34
CA ARG A 333 12.60 8.95 -55.76
C ARG A 333 13.29 10.08 -56.54
N ARG A 334 13.66 11.18 -55.87
CA ARG A 334 14.29 12.36 -56.48
C ARG A 334 15.82 12.33 -56.39
N ASP A 335 16.37 11.83 -55.29
CA ASP A 335 17.81 11.74 -55.04
C ASP A 335 18.12 10.39 -54.36
N PRO A 336 19.04 9.56 -54.90
CA PRO A 336 19.40 8.30 -54.26
C PRO A 336 20.09 8.47 -52.90
N LEU A 337 20.48 9.69 -52.52
CA LEU A 337 20.93 10.03 -51.18
C LEU A 337 19.91 10.98 -50.52
N TYR A 338 19.11 10.45 -49.61
CA TYR A 338 18.23 11.22 -48.75
C TYR A 338 18.90 11.51 -47.40
N THR A 339 18.83 12.75 -46.95
CA THR A 339 19.23 13.16 -45.59
C THR A 339 18.04 13.84 -44.97
N ASP A 340 17.67 13.42 -43.75
CA ASP A 340 16.54 14.00 -43.05
C ASP A 340 16.81 15.49 -42.75
N PRO A 341 15.97 16.41 -43.25
CA PRO A 341 16.14 17.84 -42.99
C PRO A 341 15.84 18.24 -41.55
N GLU A 342 15.22 17.38 -40.74
CA GLU A 342 14.97 17.62 -39.32
C GLU A 342 16.13 17.21 -38.41
N SER A 343 17.06 16.38 -38.91
CA SER A 343 18.21 15.95 -38.13
C SER A 343 19.38 16.95 -38.22
N PRO A 344 20.27 16.98 -37.22
CA PRO A 344 21.52 17.71 -37.31
C PRO A 344 22.30 17.26 -38.55
N PRO A 345 23.03 18.17 -39.22
CA PRO A 345 23.76 17.84 -40.44
C PRO A 345 24.87 16.83 -40.14
N ALA A 346 24.63 15.56 -40.46
CA ALA A 346 25.60 14.48 -40.29
C ALA A 346 26.56 14.32 -41.48
N LEU A 347 26.22 14.92 -42.63
CA LEU A 347 27.00 14.88 -43.86
C LEU A 347 27.15 16.31 -44.41
N ASP A 348 28.37 16.71 -44.69
CA ASP A 348 28.61 18.01 -45.33
C ASP A 348 28.26 18.00 -46.83
N ALA A 349 28.31 19.17 -47.49
CA ALA A 349 28.00 19.27 -48.91
C ALA A 349 28.97 18.50 -49.82
N ALA A 350 30.25 18.44 -49.45
CA ALA A 350 31.29 17.74 -50.22
C ALA A 350 31.12 16.22 -50.10
N GLU A 351 30.87 15.72 -48.90
CA GLU A 351 30.55 14.32 -48.61
C GLU A 351 29.29 13.88 -49.35
N ARG A 352 28.20 14.66 -49.30
CA ARG A 352 26.97 14.36 -50.05
C ARG A 352 27.23 14.32 -51.56
N ALA A 353 27.96 15.30 -52.10
CA ALA A 353 28.32 15.30 -53.51
C ALA A 353 29.18 14.09 -53.91
N HIS A 354 30.09 13.66 -53.02
CA HIS A 354 30.93 12.49 -53.21
C HIS A 354 30.15 11.18 -53.19
N LEU A 355 29.33 10.96 -52.17
CA LEU A 355 28.46 9.78 -52.06
C LEU A 355 27.50 9.66 -53.24
N ARG A 356 26.91 10.77 -53.72
CA ARG A 356 26.08 10.78 -54.94
C ARG A 356 26.85 10.32 -56.17
N ARG A 357 28.11 10.74 -56.33
CA ARG A 357 28.94 10.27 -57.46
C ARG A 357 29.18 8.77 -57.35
N GLN A 358 29.51 8.28 -56.15
CA GLN A 358 29.73 6.84 -55.94
C GLN A 358 28.49 6.00 -56.20
N LEU A 359 27.32 6.42 -55.71
CA LEU A 359 26.04 5.74 -55.96
C LEU A 359 25.73 5.63 -57.46
N ARG A 360 26.07 6.65 -58.26
CA ARG A 360 25.87 6.61 -59.73
C ARG A 360 26.83 5.66 -60.44
N THR A 361 28.01 5.43 -59.88
CA THR A 361 29.02 4.50 -60.44
C THR A 361 28.86 3.07 -59.96
N LEU A 362 27.97 2.82 -58.99
CA LEU A 362 27.78 1.51 -58.40
C LEU A 362 27.05 0.59 -59.38
N ASN A 363 27.54 -0.64 -59.54
CA ASN A 363 26.94 -1.64 -60.43
C ASN A 363 25.64 -2.25 -59.87
N VAL A 364 25.27 -1.88 -58.65
CA VAL A 364 24.09 -2.35 -57.92
C VAL A 364 23.18 -1.15 -57.68
N PRO A 365 21.87 -1.22 -57.97
CA PRO A 365 20.93 -0.17 -57.60
C PRO A 365 20.91 -0.03 -56.07
N ALA A 366 21.43 1.07 -55.55
CA ALA A 366 21.46 1.34 -54.13
C ALA A 366 20.94 2.74 -53.83
N VAL A 367 20.33 2.90 -52.65
CA VAL A 367 19.93 4.19 -52.11
C VAL A 367 20.36 4.30 -50.65
N ILE A 368 20.58 5.53 -50.19
CA ILE A 368 20.94 5.83 -48.81
C ILE A 368 19.87 6.74 -48.22
N ALA A 369 19.29 6.33 -47.10
CA ALA A 369 18.45 7.19 -46.26
C ALA A 369 19.16 7.44 -44.94
N ALA A 370 19.66 8.66 -44.75
CA ALA A 370 20.20 9.14 -43.49
C ALA A 370 19.06 9.70 -42.62
N VAL A 371 18.46 8.84 -41.79
CA VAL A 371 17.27 9.12 -40.97
C VAL A 371 17.46 8.56 -39.55
N PRO A 372 17.04 9.27 -38.50
CA PRO A 372 17.16 8.79 -37.12
C PRO A 372 16.22 7.61 -36.89
N SER A 373 16.57 6.68 -36.01
CA SER A 373 15.74 5.52 -35.67
C SER A 373 15.38 5.62 -34.19
N SER A 374 14.08 5.66 -33.88
CA SER A 374 13.56 5.76 -32.51
C SER A 374 12.47 4.72 -32.28
N THR A 375 12.32 4.25 -31.05
CA THR A 375 11.18 3.38 -30.66
C THR A 375 9.84 4.08 -30.87
N ASP A 376 9.81 5.41 -30.87
CA ASP A 376 8.58 6.19 -31.04
C ASP A 376 8.22 6.45 -32.51
N ASP A 377 9.05 5.93 -33.42
CA ASP A 377 8.85 6.05 -34.86
C ASP A 377 7.85 5.02 -35.40
N GLU A 378 7.47 5.17 -36.66
CA GLU A 378 6.47 4.32 -37.31
C GLU A 378 6.87 2.84 -37.37
N SER A 379 8.17 2.56 -37.29
CA SER A 379 8.73 1.21 -37.30
C SER A 379 8.97 0.63 -35.91
N GLY A 380 8.71 1.40 -34.84
CA GLY A 380 9.04 0.99 -33.48
C GLY A 380 10.56 0.86 -33.26
N GLY A 381 11.36 1.59 -34.05
CA GLY A 381 12.82 1.50 -34.07
C GLY A 381 13.38 0.33 -34.90
N ASP A 382 12.54 -0.50 -35.51
CA ASP A 382 12.98 -1.61 -36.35
C ASP A 382 13.32 -1.14 -37.77
N ARG A 383 14.61 -1.16 -38.08
CA ARG A 383 15.14 -0.71 -39.37
C ARG A 383 14.81 -1.63 -40.53
N GLU A 384 14.61 -2.92 -40.29
CA GLU A 384 14.16 -3.85 -41.33
C GLU A 384 12.71 -3.54 -41.74
N LEU A 385 11.86 -3.19 -40.76
CA LEU A 385 10.50 -2.71 -41.03
C LEU A 385 10.47 -1.38 -41.77
N LEU A 386 11.32 -0.42 -41.39
CA LEU A 386 11.46 0.81 -42.15
C LEU A 386 11.92 0.53 -43.59
N ALA A 387 12.94 -0.31 -43.78
CA ALA A 387 13.42 -0.69 -45.09
C ALA A 387 12.33 -1.38 -45.94
N LYS A 388 11.53 -2.26 -45.32
CA LYS A 388 10.37 -2.91 -45.95
C LYS A 388 9.31 -1.92 -46.40
N ALA A 389 8.98 -0.96 -45.54
CA ALA A 389 8.02 0.09 -45.84
C ALA A 389 8.49 0.98 -47.00
N LEU A 390 9.77 1.36 -46.99
CA LEU A 390 10.40 2.10 -48.08
C LEU A 390 10.41 1.31 -49.39
N HIS A 391 10.82 0.04 -49.36
CA HIS A 391 10.76 -0.85 -50.52
C HIS A 391 9.33 -0.93 -51.10
N THR A 392 8.33 -1.11 -50.25
CA THR A 392 6.91 -1.17 -50.65
C THR A 392 6.45 0.13 -51.33
N ARG A 393 6.92 1.29 -50.87
CA ARG A 393 6.61 2.59 -51.49
C ARG A 393 7.43 2.89 -52.74
N LEU A 394 8.69 2.43 -52.81
CA LEU A 394 9.58 2.65 -53.95
C LEU A 394 9.27 1.69 -55.11
N ARG A 395 8.79 0.48 -54.82
CA ARG A 395 8.43 -0.59 -55.78
C ARG A 395 9.53 -0.90 -56.79
N ARG A 396 10.76 -1.03 -56.30
CA ARG A 396 11.95 -1.25 -57.11
C ARG A 396 12.89 -2.19 -56.37
N ASP A 397 13.55 -3.06 -57.12
CA ASP A 397 14.62 -3.90 -56.58
C ASP A 397 15.85 -3.03 -56.33
N LEU A 398 16.24 -2.87 -55.06
CA LEU A 398 17.35 -2.02 -54.65
C LEU A 398 17.91 -2.42 -53.28
N LEU A 399 19.18 -2.06 -53.09
CA LEU A 399 19.88 -2.14 -51.82
C LEU A 399 19.59 -0.87 -51.01
N ILE A 400 18.91 -1.01 -49.87
CA ILE A 400 18.56 0.11 -48.99
C ILE A 400 19.63 0.21 -47.90
N VAL A 401 20.34 1.34 -47.86
CA VAL A 401 21.25 1.70 -46.77
C VAL A 401 20.50 2.65 -45.84
N LEU A 402 20.28 2.25 -44.60
CA LEU A 402 19.72 3.09 -43.55
C LEU A 402 20.86 3.56 -42.65
N ALA A 403 21.05 4.87 -42.56
CA ALA A 403 22.11 5.47 -41.76
C ALA A 403 21.51 6.36 -40.69
N ASP A 404 21.77 6.08 -39.42
CA ASP A 404 21.28 6.89 -38.32
C ASP A 404 22.27 8.05 -38.06
N PRO A 405 21.87 9.32 -38.26
CA PRO A 405 22.74 10.47 -38.05
C PRO A 405 23.11 10.70 -36.57
N GLY A 406 22.28 10.24 -35.63
CA GLY A 406 22.49 10.42 -34.20
C GLY A 406 23.40 9.35 -33.61
N SER A 407 23.09 8.08 -33.87
CA SER A 407 23.91 6.96 -33.38
C SER A 407 25.11 6.63 -34.28
N GLY A 408 25.11 7.11 -35.53
CA GLY A 408 26.12 6.79 -36.55
C GLY A 408 26.04 5.35 -37.06
N SER A 409 25.04 4.57 -36.65
CA SER A 409 24.90 3.18 -37.08
C SER A 409 24.36 3.09 -38.51
N ILE A 410 24.75 2.04 -39.23
CA ILE A 410 24.40 1.82 -40.63
C ILE A 410 23.89 0.39 -40.79
N ASP A 411 22.69 0.26 -41.33
CA ASP A 411 22.09 -1.00 -41.72
C ASP A 411 21.90 -1.08 -43.23
N LEU A 412 21.95 -2.31 -43.72
CA LEU A 412 21.93 -2.63 -45.13
C LEU A 412 20.92 -3.75 -45.36
N VAL A 413 19.91 -3.49 -46.18
CA VAL A 413 18.84 -4.45 -46.48
C VAL A 413 18.73 -4.61 -47.99
N ASN A 414 18.91 -5.84 -48.47
CA ASN A 414 18.84 -6.17 -49.90
C ASN A 414 17.41 -6.55 -50.27
N TYR A 415 16.73 -5.71 -51.05
CA TYR A 415 15.42 -6.04 -51.64
C TYR A 415 15.56 -6.34 -53.13
N GLY A 416 15.89 -7.59 -53.46
CA GLY A 416 15.83 -8.10 -54.84
C GLY A 416 17.05 -7.77 -55.71
N THR A 417 18.10 -7.14 -55.18
CA THR A 417 19.33 -6.93 -55.96
C THR A 417 20.15 -8.21 -56.05
N ARG A 418 20.83 -8.38 -57.19
CA ARG A 418 21.70 -9.55 -57.47
C ARG A 418 23.07 -9.41 -56.80
N VAL A 419 23.05 -9.20 -55.50
CA VAL A 419 24.22 -9.16 -54.63
C VAL A 419 24.21 -10.42 -53.78
N ASP A 420 25.39 -10.99 -53.53
CA ASP A 420 25.54 -12.10 -52.60
C ASP A 420 25.25 -11.65 -51.15
N ASP A 421 24.16 -12.16 -50.57
CA ASP A 421 23.73 -11.81 -49.22
C ASP A 421 24.76 -12.25 -48.16
N MET A 422 25.46 -13.37 -48.36
CA MET A 422 26.51 -13.82 -47.44
C MET A 422 27.66 -12.80 -47.40
N TYR A 423 28.00 -12.22 -48.55
CA TYR A 423 28.98 -11.14 -48.61
C TYR A 423 28.51 -9.88 -47.86
N LEU A 424 27.21 -9.57 -47.87
CA LEU A 424 26.66 -8.44 -47.12
C LEU A 424 26.61 -8.70 -45.61
N ILE A 425 26.42 -9.96 -45.20
CA ILE A 425 26.45 -10.41 -43.80
C ILE A 425 27.89 -10.38 -43.26
N ASP A 426 28.86 -10.84 -44.05
CA ASP A 426 30.28 -10.92 -43.68
C ASP A 426 31.00 -9.56 -43.68
N ARG A 427 30.26 -8.46 -43.86
CA ARG A 427 30.81 -7.10 -43.87
C ARG A 427 31.54 -6.78 -42.55
N PRO A 428 32.64 -6.00 -42.61
CA PRO A 428 33.32 -5.54 -41.40
C PRO A 428 32.36 -4.84 -40.42
N ARG A 429 32.39 -5.23 -39.14
CA ARG A 429 31.44 -4.75 -38.12
C ARG A 429 31.51 -3.23 -37.90
N ASP A 430 32.68 -2.63 -38.07
CA ASP A 430 32.95 -1.19 -38.00
C ASP A 430 32.23 -0.39 -39.11
N LEU A 431 31.80 -1.04 -40.19
CA LEU A 431 30.92 -0.40 -41.17
C LEU A 431 29.48 -0.28 -40.64
N SER A 432 29.03 -1.19 -39.77
CA SER A 432 27.65 -1.18 -39.26
C SER A 432 27.53 -0.39 -37.96
N TYR A 433 28.45 -0.60 -37.02
CA TYR A 433 28.39 0.01 -35.69
C TYR A 433 29.61 0.91 -35.46
N PRO A 434 29.42 2.18 -35.07
CA PRO A 434 30.53 3.02 -34.69
C PRO A 434 31.17 2.53 -33.40
N ARG A 435 32.49 2.55 -33.36
CA ARG A 435 33.32 2.57 -32.15
C ARG A 435 33.56 4.02 -31.73
N SER A 436 33.93 4.23 -30.48
CA SER A 436 34.20 5.57 -29.92
C SER A 436 35.29 6.37 -30.65
N SER A 437 36.14 5.71 -31.44
CA SER A 437 37.20 6.32 -32.24
C SER A 437 36.90 6.36 -33.74
N ASP A 438 35.67 6.04 -34.15
CA ASP A 438 35.38 5.80 -35.56
C ASP A 438 35.31 7.08 -36.39
N PRO A 439 35.62 6.97 -37.69
CA PRO A 439 35.54 8.11 -38.59
C PRO A 439 34.10 8.60 -38.76
N ALA A 440 33.96 9.88 -39.14
CA ALA A 440 32.69 10.52 -39.42
C ALA A 440 31.81 9.69 -40.39
N LEU A 441 30.49 9.81 -40.22
CA LEU A 441 29.48 9.01 -40.94
C LEU A 441 29.71 8.99 -42.46
N GLY A 442 30.06 10.13 -43.06
CA GLY A 442 30.32 10.24 -44.51
C GLY A 442 31.45 9.33 -44.98
N ARG A 443 32.55 9.22 -44.23
CA ARG A 443 33.66 8.32 -44.56
C ARG A 443 33.26 6.85 -44.41
N ARG A 444 32.46 6.49 -43.41
CA ARG A 444 31.98 5.11 -43.23
C ARG A 444 31.02 4.69 -44.34
N LEU A 445 30.15 5.61 -44.78
CA LEU A 445 29.30 5.37 -45.95
C LEU A 445 30.12 5.20 -47.23
N ASP A 446 31.18 6.00 -47.44
CA ASP A 446 32.11 5.84 -48.56
C ASP A 446 32.83 4.48 -48.54
N GLN A 447 33.30 4.06 -47.36
CA GLN A 447 33.90 2.73 -47.16
C GLN A 447 32.89 1.61 -47.42
N LEU A 448 31.65 1.78 -46.99
CA LEU A 448 30.57 0.83 -47.26
C LEU A 448 30.26 0.73 -48.75
N LEU A 449 30.12 1.84 -49.46
CA LEU A 449 29.90 1.83 -50.91
C LEU A 449 31.08 1.20 -51.65
N THR A 450 32.31 1.46 -51.20
CA THR A 450 33.52 0.79 -51.71
C THR A 450 33.48 -0.72 -51.46
N TYR A 451 33.02 -1.16 -50.29
CA TYR A 451 32.85 -2.58 -49.98
C TYR A 451 31.78 -3.24 -50.87
N VAL A 452 30.61 -2.60 -51.03
CA VAL A 452 29.51 -3.07 -51.89
C VAL A 452 29.91 -3.10 -53.35
N SER A 453 30.77 -2.18 -53.82
CA SER A 453 31.25 -2.17 -55.21
C SER A 453 32.04 -3.42 -55.60
N LYS A 454 32.61 -4.13 -54.61
CA LYS A 454 33.37 -5.38 -54.78
C LYS A 454 32.52 -6.63 -54.59
N SER A 455 31.22 -6.47 -54.33
CA SER A 455 30.35 -7.60 -54.03
C SER A 455 30.24 -8.58 -55.20
N PRO A 456 30.30 -9.90 -54.95
CA PRO A 456 30.01 -10.90 -55.95
C PRO A 456 28.56 -10.74 -56.45
N LYS A 457 28.38 -10.93 -57.76
CA LYS A 457 27.04 -10.94 -58.36
C LYS A 457 26.37 -12.27 -58.07
N ALA A 458 25.22 -12.25 -57.42
CA ALA A 458 24.40 -13.43 -57.21
C ALA A 458 23.65 -13.84 -58.49
N GLU A 459 23.31 -15.13 -58.60
CA GLU A 459 22.51 -15.66 -59.72
C GLU A 459 21.09 -15.08 -59.73
N ALA A 460 20.47 -14.98 -58.55
CA ALA A 460 19.14 -14.42 -58.33
C ALA A 460 19.21 -13.27 -57.31
N GLY A 461 18.23 -12.37 -57.41
CA GLY A 461 17.98 -11.39 -56.35
C GLY A 461 17.29 -12.08 -55.18
N HIS A 462 17.73 -11.77 -53.97
CA HIS A 462 17.14 -12.29 -52.75
C HIS A 462 16.29 -11.23 -52.08
N LEU A 463 15.19 -11.66 -51.49
CA LEU A 463 14.40 -10.84 -50.57
C LEU A 463 14.82 -11.21 -49.15
N PRO A 464 14.88 -10.23 -48.23
CA PRO A 464 15.22 -10.51 -46.86
C PRO A 464 14.08 -11.34 -46.23
N PHE A 465 14.36 -11.92 -45.06
CA PHE A 465 13.29 -12.51 -44.27
C PHE A 465 12.23 -11.45 -43.96
N GLU A 466 10.97 -11.85 -43.98
CA GLU A 466 9.87 -10.94 -43.69
C GLU A 466 9.92 -10.56 -42.20
N PRO A 467 10.25 -9.30 -41.86
CA PRO A 467 10.34 -8.91 -40.46
C PRO A 467 8.95 -9.03 -39.79
N PRO A 468 8.90 -9.40 -38.49
CA PRO A 468 7.65 -9.42 -37.74
C PRO A 468 7.02 -8.04 -37.78
N ALA A 469 5.69 -7.96 -37.80
CA ALA A 469 5.02 -6.66 -37.78
C ALA A 469 5.41 -5.88 -36.51
N ALA A 470 5.65 -4.57 -36.63
CA ALA A 470 5.78 -3.70 -35.47
C ALA A 470 4.51 -3.84 -34.63
N PRO A 471 4.62 -3.78 -33.29
CA PRO A 471 3.42 -3.80 -32.47
C PRO A 471 2.55 -2.58 -32.80
N ASP A 472 1.24 -2.79 -32.75
CA ASP A 472 0.26 -1.75 -33.06
C ASP A 472 0.39 -0.64 -32.00
N PRO A 473 0.72 0.61 -32.38
CA PRO A 473 0.89 1.69 -31.42
C PRO A 473 -0.36 1.94 -30.57
N VAL A 474 -1.55 1.65 -31.09
CA VAL A 474 -2.80 1.80 -30.33
C VAL A 474 -2.93 0.69 -29.28
N GLU A 475 -2.49 -0.52 -29.58
CA GLU A 475 -2.48 -1.64 -28.64
C GLU A 475 -1.35 -1.52 -27.61
N GLU A 476 -0.20 -0.96 -27.98
CA GLU A 476 0.93 -0.68 -27.07
C GLU A 476 0.52 0.27 -25.94
N GLN A 477 -0.21 1.33 -26.28
CA GLN A 477 -0.70 2.30 -25.31
C GLN A 477 -1.91 1.77 -24.52
N ALA A 478 -2.61 0.74 -25.03
CA ALA A 478 -3.80 0.22 -24.36
C ALA A 478 -3.43 -0.57 -23.11
N LEU A 479 -3.97 -0.16 -21.96
CA LEU A 479 -3.80 -0.88 -20.72
C LEU A 479 -4.68 -2.13 -20.68
N PRO A 480 -4.18 -3.26 -20.16
CA PRO A 480 -5.02 -4.42 -19.91
C PRO A 480 -6.13 -4.06 -18.91
N GLY A 481 -7.27 -4.76 -19.02
CA GLY A 481 -8.38 -4.56 -18.11
C GLY A 481 -7.99 -4.90 -16.67
N LEU A 482 -8.52 -4.17 -15.68
CA LEU A 482 -8.23 -4.33 -14.25
C LEU A 482 -8.43 -5.76 -13.71
N PHE A 483 -9.30 -6.55 -14.36
CA PHE A 483 -9.63 -7.92 -13.96
C PHE A 483 -8.93 -8.98 -14.83
N THR A 484 -7.82 -8.61 -15.47
CA THR A 484 -7.01 -9.50 -16.33
C THR A 484 -5.59 -9.64 -15.77
N GLY A 485 -4.75 -10.49 -16.38
CA GLY A 485 -3.36 -10.68 -15.96
C GLY A 485 -3.24 -11.13 -14.50
N ASP A 486 -2.55 -10.32 -13.70
CA ASP A 486 -2.23 -10.63 -12.30
C ASP A 486 -3.40 -10.54 -11.32
N PHE A 487 -4.60 -10.21 -11.81
CA PHE A 487 -5.83 -10.31 -11.02
C PHE A 487 -6.04 -11.72 -10.44
N GLU A 488 -5.87 -12.78 -11.25
CA GLU A 488 -6.07 -14.17 -10.83
C GLU A 488 -5.07 -14.62 -9.74
N PRO A 489 -3.74 -14.43 -9.91
CA PRO A 489 -2.77 -14.59 -8.83
C PRO A 489 -3.14 -13.83 -7.55
N GLY A 490 -3.63 -12.60 -7.70
CA GLY A 490 -4.12 -11.77 -6.59
C GLY A 490 -5.24 -12.44 -5.80
N LEU A 491 -6.24 -13.02 -6.48
CA LEU A 491 -7.35 -13.75 -5.83
C LEU A 491 -6.85 -14.94 -4.99
N VAL A 492 -5.87 -15.68 -5.51
CA VAL A 492 -5.28 -16.83 -4.82
C VAL A 492 -4.55 -16.38 -3.55
N ILE A 493 -3.73 -15.34 -3.65
CA ILE A 493 -2.97 -14.80 -2.51
C ILE A 493 -3.90 -14.17 -1.49
N GLY A 494 -4.94 -13.45 -1.91
CA GLY A 494 -5.98 -12.92 -1.02
C GLY A 494 -6.65 -14.01 -0.19
N THR A 495 -6.92 -15.17 -0.80
CA THR A 495 -7.47 -16.34 -0.09
C THR A 495 -6.51 -16.89 0.96
N PHE A 496 -5.22 -17.04 0.64
CA PHE A 496 -4.21 -17.49 1.61
C PHE A 496 -4.02 -16.50 2.76
N LEU A 497 -3.94 -15.20 2.46
CA LEU A 497 -3.85 -14.13 3.46
C LEU A 497 -5.06 -14.14 4.40
N ALA A 498 -6.26 -14.35 3.88
CA ALA A 498 -7.46 -14.47 4.70
C ALA A 498 -7.39 -15.65 5.67
N GLY A 499 -6.90 -16.81 5.20
CA GLY A 499 -6.67 -17.98 6.04
C GLY A 499 -5.63 -17.72 7.15
N LEU A 500 -4.53 -17.04 6.81
CA LEU A 500 -3.45 -16.69 7.75
C LEU A 500 -3.93 -15.71 8.82
N LEU A 501 -4.60 -14.62 8.42
CA LEU A 501 -5.17 -13.62 9.33
C LEU A 501 -6.20 -14.26 10.26
N PHE A 502 -7.08 -15.11 9.70
CA PHE A 502 -8.01 -15.88 10.49
C PHE A 502 -7.31 -16.77 11.53
N GLY A 503 -6.28 -17.51 11.11
CA GLY A 503 -5.46 -18.35 11.99
C GLY A 503 -4.82 -17.56 13.13
N LEU A 504 -4.30 -16.37 12.85
CA LEU A 504 -3.71 -15.47 13.84
C LEU A 504 -4.76 -14.99 14.86
N VAL A 505 -5.93 -14.54 14.40
CA VAL A 505 -7.04 -14.15 15.29
C VAL A 505 -7.49 -15.31 16.17
N ALA A 506 -7.59 -16.51 15.62
CA ALA A 506 -7.93 -17.72 16.36
C ALA A 506 -6.87 -18.06 17.42
N ALA A 507 -5.59 -17.97 17.07
CA ALA A 507 -4.46 -18.22 17.97
C ALA A 507 -4.41 -17.22 19.14
N VAL A 508 -4.52 -15.91 18.88
CA VAL A 508 -4.60 -14.87 19.92
C VAL A 508 -5.78 -15.14 20.86
N CYS A 509 -6.96 -15.46 20.30
CA CYS A 509 -8.13 -15.82 21.09
C CYS A 509 -7.93 -17.07 21.97
N ALA A 510 -7.13 -18.03 21.53
CA ALA A 510 -6.78 -19.23 22.28
C ALA A 510 -5.77 -18.93 23.40
N VAL A 511 -4.77 -18.10 23.15
CA VAL A 511 -3.79 -17.65 24.15
C VAL A 511 -4.47 -16.85 25.27
N VAL A 512 -5.31 -15.86 24.92
CA VAL A 512 -6.09 -15.07 25.90
C VAL A 512 -6.97 -15.98 26.78
N ARG A 513 -7.56 -17.04 26.20
CA ARG A 513 -8.31 -18.06 26.95
C ARG A 513 -7.43 -18.85 27.90
N ARG A 514 -6.24 -19.27 27.47
CA ARG A 514 -5.30 -20.02 28.32
C ARG A 514 -4.84 -19.18 29.52
N ILE A 515 -4.55 -17.90 29.29
CA ILE A 515 -4.13 -16.96 30.34
C ILE A 515 -5.28 -16.69 31.31
N SER A 516 -6.49 -16.39 30.81
CA SER A 516 -7.65 -16.15 31.67
C SER A 516 -8.06 -17.38 32.49
N ARG A 517 -7.96 -18.59 31.93
CA ARG A 517 -8.15 -19.84 32.70
C ARG A 517 -7.10 -20.00 33.81
N ARG A 518 -5.81 -19.75 33.51
CA ARG A 518 -4.73 -19.80 34.51
C ARG A 518 -4.93 -18.78 35.64
N ARG A 519 -5.41 -17.57 35.33
CA ARG A 519 -5.72 -16.55 36.34
C ARG A 519 -6.91 -16.93 37.22
N ARG A 520 -7.96 -17.56 36.67
CA ARG A 520 -9.10 -18.06 37.45
C ARG A 520 -8.72 -19.20 38.40
N THR A 521 -7.79 -20.07 38.01
CA THR A 521 -7.29 -21.13 38.89
C THR A 521 -6.29 -20.63 39.94
N ALA A 522 -5.56 -19.54 39.66
CA ALA A 522 -4.61 -18.94 40.61
C ALA A 522 -5.25 -17.98 41.62
N GLY A 523 -6.46 -17.47 41.36
CA GLY A 523 -7.18 -16.54 42.25
C GLY A 523 -7.81 -17.18 43.49
N ALA A 524 -7.69 -18.50 43.69
CA ALA A 524 -8.39 -19.22 44.74
C ALA A 524 -7.64 -19.36 46.08
N ARG A 525 -6.41 -18.84 46.25
CA ARG A 525 -5.67 -18.89 47.54
C ARG A 525 -4.40 -18.04 47.47
N SER A 526 -4.53 -16.71 47.56
CA SER A 526 -3.42 -15.89 48.03
C SER A 526 -3.72 -15.58 49.50
N PRO A 527 -2.89 -16.02 50.47
CA PRO A 527 -3.11 -15.69 51.88
C PRO A 527 -3.12 -14.18 52.04
N ALA A 528 -4.14 -13.65 52.73
CA ALA A 528 -4.21 -12.21 52.96
C ALA A 528 -2.98 -11.77 53.77
N PRO A 529 -2.33 -10.65 53.39
CA PRO A 529 -1.14 -10.18 54.10
C PRO A 529 -1.49 -9.79 55.54
N THR A 530 -0.54 -10.02 56.45
CA THR A 530 -0.66 -9.67 57.88
C THR A 530 -0.63 -8.15 58.12
N GLU A 531 0.08 -7.43 57.26
CA GLU A 531 0.20 -5.96 57.29
C GLU A 531 -0.20 -5.39 55.93
N PRO A 532 -1.51 -5.37 55.59
CA PRO A 532 -1.98 -4.91 54.30
C PRO A 532 -1.76 -3.39 54.15
N SER A 533 -1.30 -2.96 52.98
CA SER A 533 -1.28 -1.54 52.64
C SER A 533 -2.70 -1.02 52.37
N THR A 534 -2.96 0.28 52.61
CA THR A 534 -4.27 0.89 52.32
C THR A 534 -4.68 0.71 50.85
N ALA A 535 -3.72 0.77 49.92
CA ALA A 535 -3.97 0.52 48.51
C ALA A 535 -4.34 -0.94 48.19
N TRP A 536 -3.81 -1.90 48.97
CA TRP A 536 -4.25 -3.30 48.88
C TRP A 536 -5.68 -3.44 49.42
N LEU A 537 -5.97 -2.84 50.58
CA LEU A 537 -7.31 -2.88 51.19
C LEU A 537 -8.38 -2.27 50.28
N ARG A 538 -8.13 -1.12 49.65
CA ARG A 538 -9.08 -0.51 48.70
C ARG A 538 -9.35 -1.41 47.50
N ARG A 539 -8.32 -2.02 46.91
CA ARG A 539 -8.50 -2.94 45.79
C ARG A 539 -9.24 -4.21 46.21
N ALA A 540 -8.90 -4.76 47.38
CA ALA A 540 -9.57 -5.92 47.94
C ALA A 540 -11.04 -5.63 48.26
N ALA A 541 -11.36 -4.47 48.85
CA ALA A 541 -12.71 -4.06 49.17
C ALA A 541 -13.58 -3.96 47.90
N ARG A 542 -13.11 -3.27 46.85
CA ARG A 542 -13.82 -3.20 45.56
C ARG A 542 -14.05 -4.59 44.98
N GLN A 543 -12.98 -5.39 44.88
CA GLN A 543 -13.06 -6.71 44.28
C GLN A 543 -14.03 -7.65 45.03
N GLU A 544 -14.03 -7.62 46.36
CA GLU A 544 -14.90 -8.49 47.16
C GLU A 544 -16.35 -8.01 47.19
N LEU A 545 -16.60 -6.70 47.18
CA LEU A 545 -17.93 -6.12 47.03
C LEU A 545 -18.52 -6.39 45.65
N ASP A 546 -17.78 -6.15 44.57
CA ASP A 546 -18.20 -6.50 43.21
C ASP A 546 -18.56 -7.98 43.11
N ALA A 547 -17.75 -8.84 43.76
CA ALA A 547 -18.00 -10.28 43.79
C ALA A 547 -19.23 -10.66 44.63
N LEU A 548 -19.52 -9.95 45.72
CA LEU A 548 -20.74 -10.16 46.52
C LEU A 548 -21.98 -9.71 45.75
N THR A 549 -21.95 -8.51 45.15
CA THR A 549 -23.02 -7.97 44.32
C THR A 549 -23.33 -8.90 43.15
N ALA A 550 -22.30 -9.38 42.43
CA ALA A 550 -22.48 -10.35 41.34
C ALA A 550 -23.02 -11.72 41.83
N ALA A 551 -22.70 -12.12 43.06
CA ALA A 551 -23.24 -13.35 43.66
C ALA A 551 -24.71 -13.20 44.10
N LEU A 552 -25.16 -11.97 44.38
CA LEU A 552 -26.55 -11.65 44.72
C LEU A 552 -27.46 -11.45 43.48
N GLU A 553 -26.89 -11.16 42.31
CA GLU A 553 -27.62 -10.91 41.05
C GLU A 553 -28.59 -12.04 40.59
N PRO A 554 -28.31 -13.35 40.78
CA PRO A 554 -29.28 -14.41 40.50
C PRO A 554 -30.33 -14.55 41.64
N VAL A 555 -31.18 -13.53 41.80
CA VAL A 555 -32.08 -13.33 42.96
C VAL A 555 -33.11 -14.46 43.19
N ALA A 556 -33.47 -15.23 42.16
CA ALA A 556 -34.53 -16.24 42.24
C ALA A 556 -34.10 -17.62 42.79
N ALA A 557 -32.80 -17.86 43.02
CA ALA A 557 -32.28 -19.20 43.31
C ALA A 557 -31.67 -19.39 44.72
N LEU A 558 -31.65 -18.35 45.56
CA LEU A 558 -31.02 -18.40 46.89
C LEU A 558 -32.04 -18.63 48.01
N PRO A 559 -31.71 -19.43 49.04
CA PRO A 559 -32.51 -19.50 50.26
C PRO A 559 -32.69 -18.12 50.90
N GLU A 560 -33.91 -17.83 51.39
CA GLU A 560 -34.29 -16.52 51.98
C GLU A 560 -33.31 -16.05 53.07
N ASP A 561 -32.91 -16.97 53.96
CA ASP A 561 -32.00 -16.63 55.08
C ASP A 561 -30.58 -16.30 54.60
N ALA A 562 -30.08 -17.02 53.61
CA ALA A 562 -28.77 -16.76 52.99
C ALA A 562 -28.76 -15.41 52.27
N ARG A 563 -29.87 -15.11 51.57
CA ARG A 563 -30.07 -13.84 50.87
C ARG A 563 -30.13 -12.68 51.85
N ARG A 564 -30.92 -12.78 52.92
CA ARG A 564 -31.05 -11.74 53.96
C ARG A 564 -29.69 -11.41 54.58
N ARG A 565 -28.95 -12.43 55.05
CA ARG A 565 -27.63 -12.25 55.67
C ARG A 565 -26.60 -11.64 54.70
N ALA A 566 -26.59 -12.08 53.44
CA ALA A 566 -25.69 -11.54 52.42
C ALA A 566 -25.99 -10.06 52.09
N TRP A 567 -27.27 -9.68 52.07
CA TRP A 567 -27.69 -8.28 51.93
C TRP A 567 -27.31 -7.44 53.14
N GLU A 568 -27.51 -7.93 54.36
CA GLU A 568 -27.09 -7.22 55.58
C GLU A 568 -25.57 -7.01 55.62
N CYS A 569 -24.79 -7.98 55.14
CA CYS A 569 -23.34 -7.83 55.01
C CYS A 569 -22.96 -6.80 53.93
N LEU A 570 -23.67 -6.76 52.80
CA LEU A 570 -23.43 -5.79 51.72
C LEU A 570 -23.76 -4.37 52.19
N ASP A 571 -24.91 -4.20 52.85
CA ASP A 571 -25.40 -2.94 53.40
C ASP A 571 -24.44 -2.40 54.48
N ALA A 572 -24.06 -3.23 55.45
CA ALA A 572 -23.07 -2.84 56.46
C ALA A 572 -21.69 -2.54 55.85
N ALA A 573 -21.28 -3.26 54.80
CA ALA A 573 -20.01 -2.97 54.12
C ALA A 573 -20.06 -1.65 53.35
N ALA A 574 -21.20 -1.30 52.74
CA ALA A 574 -21.42 -0.02 52.07
C ALA A 574 -21.36 1.14 53.08
N LEU A 575 -22.05 1.03 54.23
CA LEU A 575 -22.00 2.06 55.30
C LEU A 575 -20.58 2.40 55.76
N LEU A 576 -19.66 1.43 55.71
CA LEU A 576 -18.27 1.63 56.16
C LEU A 576 -17.40 2.39 55.16
N ILE A 577 -17.71 2.37 53.87
CA ILE A 577 -16.79 2.82 52.83
C ILE A 577 -17.42 3.64 51.70
N ASP A 578 -18.74 3.74 51.64
CA ASP A 578 -19.54 4.47 50.65
C ASP A 578 -20.62 5.27 51.38
N GLY A 579 -20.18 6.22 52.22
CA GLY A 579 -21.05 7.07 53.03
C GLY A 579 -21.92 8.00 52.18
N ASP A 580 -21.43 8.37 50.99
CA ASP A 580 -22.15 9.20 50.02
C ASP A 580 -23.15 8.40 49.15
N SER A 581 -23.15 7.06 49.27
CA SER A 581 -24.00 6.14 48.49
C SER A 581 -23.88 6.31 46.97
N ASP A 582 -22.69 6.68 46.49
CA ASP A 582 -22.41 6.92 45.06
C ASP A 582 -21.84 5.69 44.35
N GLY A 583 -21.70 4.57 45.08
CA GLY A 583 -21.13 3.32 44.59
C GLY A 583 -19.61 3.34 44.51
N ARG A 584 -18.94 4.34 45.12
CA ARG A 584 -17.48 4.45 45.16
C ARG A 584 -16.99 4.38 46.59
N ILE A 585 -15.73 3.96 46.73
CA ILE A 585 -15.06 3.95 48.03
C ILE A 585 -14.59 5.36 48.36
N ASP A 586 -15.06 5.90 49.48
CA ASP A 586 -14.71 7.22 49.99
C ASP A 586 -13.19 7.39 50.16
N ALA A 587 -12.72 8.60 49.88
CA ALA A 587 -11.29 8.91 49.90
C ALA A 587 -10.70 8.86 51.33
N ASP A 588 -11.52 9.10 52.34
CA ASP A 588 -11.19 9.12 53.77
C ASP A 588 -11.48 7.78 54.48
N ALA A 589 -12.00 6.78 53.77
CA ALA A 589 -12.22 5.43 54.32
C ALA A 589 -10.95 4.88 55.00
N THR A 590 -11.07 4.64 56.31
CA THR A 590 -9.95 4.25 57.16
C THR A 590 -9.47 2.81 56.88
N PRO A 591 -8.21 2.44 57.19
CA PRO A 591 -7.75 1.06 57.03
C PRO A 591 -8.60 0.04 57.81
N ALA A 592 -9.12 0.40 58.97
CA ALA A 592 -10.03 -0.44 59.75
C ALA A 592 -11.38 -0.60 59.06
N ALA A 593 -11.97 0.48 58.53
CA ALA A 593 -13.22 0.43 57.79
C ALA A 593 -13.09 -0.42 56.50
N LEU A 594 -12.03 -0.22 55.72
CA LEU A 594 -11.75 -1.00 54.51
C LEU A 594 -11.54 -2.49 54.81
N ALA A 595 -10.81 -2.82 55.88
CA ALA A 595 -10.62 -4.21 56.30
C ALA A 595 -11.95 -4.82 56.76
N CYS A 596 -12.76 -4.09 57.51
CA CYS A 596 -14.09 -4.52 57.95
C CYS A 596 -15.02 -4.79 56.76
N ALA A 597 -15.05 -3.90 55.75
CA ALA A 597 -15.83 -4.08 54.54
C ALA A 597 -15.39 -5.33 53.74
N VAL A 598 -14.08 -5.60 53.63
CA VAL A 598 -13.57 -6.85 53.02
C VAL A 598 -14.05 -8.08 53.77
N VAL A 599 -14.03 -8.04 55.11
CA VAL A 599 -14.49 -9.15 55.96
C VAL A 599 -15.98 -9.41 55.76
N LEU A 600 -16.81 -8.36 55.81
CA LEU A 600 -18.24 -8.44 55.59
C LEU A 600 -18.58 -8.94 54.18
N ALA A 601 -17.92 -8.43 53.14
CA ALA A 601 -18.13 -8.87 51.77
C ALA A 601 -17.83 -10.37 51.60
N ARG A 602 -16.76 -10.86 52.24
CA ARG A 602 -16.40 -12.29 52.24
C ARG A 602 -17.35 -13.14 53.06
N ALA A 603 -17.81 -12.65 54.21
CA ALA A 603 -18.76 -13.35 55.04
C ALA A 603 -20.14 -13.45 54.36
N GLY A 604 -20.61 -12.37 53.73
CA GLY A 604 -21.84 -12.38 52.93
C GLY A 604 -21.76 -13.37 51.76
N ARG A 605 -20.62 -13.41 51.05
CA ARG A 605 -20.41 -14.41 50.00
C ARG A 605 -20.35 -15.84 50.53
N ALA A 606 -19.77 -16.05 51.70
CA ALA A 606 -19.75 -17.36 52.34
C ALA A 606 -21.17 -17.79 52.75
N ALA A 607 -21.98 -16.86 53.27
CA ALA A 607 -23.37 -17.12 53.66
C ALA A 607 -24.25 -17.57 52.49
N ILE A 608 -23.95 -17.12 51.26
CA ILE A 608 -24.62 -17.57 50.02
C ILE A 608 -24.36 -19.07 49.76
N GLY A 609 -23.16 -19.57 50.06
CA GLY A 609 -22.78 -20.97 49.81
C GLY A 609 -23.01 -21.93 50.99
N ASP A 610 -22.83 -21.44 52.22
CA ASP A 610 -22.97 -22.17 53.48
C ASP A 610 -23.38 -21.19 54.60
N PRO A 611 -24.70 -21.06 54.89
CA PRO A 611 -25.21 -20.10 55.87
C PRO A 611 -24.68 -20.30 57.29
N ASP A 612 -24.33 -21.54 57.66
CA ASP A 612 -23.88 -21.87 59.01
C ASP A 612 -22.37 -21.68 59.20
N ALA A 613 -21.56 -21.86 58.14
CA ALA A 613 -20.12 -21.60 58.20
C ALA A 613 -19.77 -20.10 58.29
N ALA A 614 -20.69 -19.20 57.92
CA ALA A 614 -20.43 -17.76 57.88
C ALA A 614 -20.57 -17.02 59.22
N ARG A 615 -20.87 -17.72 60.33
CA ARG A 615 -21.14 -17.07 61.64
C ARG A 615 -19.92 -16.43 62.28
N PHE A 616 -18.72 -16.98 62.05
CA PHE A 616 -17.48 -16.49 62.63
C PHE A 616 -16.41 -16.31 61.56
N VAL A 617 -15.48 -15.38 61.78
CA VAL A 617 -14.28 -15.19 60.95
C VAL A 617 -13.02 -15.53 61.72
N CYS A 618 -11.92 -15.70 60.99
CA CYS A 618 -10.65 -16.04 61.62
C CYS A 618 -10.17 -14.95 62.58
N HIS A 619 -10.07 -15.27 63.86
CA HIS A 619 -9.59 -14.37 64.91
C HIS A 619 -8.14 -13.92 64.68
N ARG A 620 -7.28 -14.74 64.07
CA ARG A 620 -5.89 -14.33 63.80
C ARG A 620 -5.82 -13.27 62.70
N ASN A 621 -6.49 -13.51 61.58
CA ASN A 621 -6.58 -12.54 60.50
C ASN A 621 -7.98 -12.63 59.90
N PRO A 622 -8.89 -11.69 60.23
CA PRO A 622 -10.24 -11.67 59.68
C PRO A 622 -10.27 -11.67 58.14
N LEU A 623 -9.22 -11.16 57.49
CA LEU A 623 -9.06 -11.20 56.03
C LEU A 623 -8.79 -12.63 55.51
N HIS A 624 -8.68 -13.66 56.33
CA HIS A 624 -8.68 -15.04 55.84
C HIS A 624 -10.09 -15.55 55.53
N GLY A 625 -11.13 -14.83 55.97
CA GLY A 625 -12.53 -15.23 55.80
C GLY A 625 -13.04 -16.09 56.95
N VAL A 626 -14.04 -16.92 56.65
CA VAL A 626 -14.80 -17.69 57.65
C VAL A 626 -13.94 -18.65 58.48
N ALA A 627 -14.28 -18.77 59.75
CA ALA A 627 -13.67 -19.72 60.66
C ALA A 627 -14.45 -21.03 60.67
N HIS A 628 -13.72 -22.14 60.63
CA HIS A 628 -14.34 -23.48 60.57
C HIS A 628 -14.31 -24.21 61.91
N LYS A 629 -13.40 -23.82 62.83
CA LYS A 629 -13.26 -24.43 64.16
C LYS A 629 -12.78 -23.41 65.19
N ARG A 630 -13.02 -23.70 66.48
CA ARG A 630 -12.47 -22.91 67.59
C ARG A 630 -11.22 -23.57 68.16
N VAL A 631 -10.22 -22.76 68.50
CA VAL A 631 -8.95 -23.17 69.11
C VAL A 631 -8.76 -22.44 70.44
N GLN A 632 -8.21 -23.14 71.44
CA GLN A 632 -7.85 -22.56 72.74
C GLN A 632 -6.65 -21.63 72.57
N VAL A 633 -6.85 -20.32 72.80
CA VAL A 633 -5.77 -19.33 72.76
C VAL A 633 -5.38 -18.95 74.20
N PRO A 634 -4.09 -19.03 74.57
CA PRO A 634 -3.61 -18.53 75.85
C PRO A 634 -3.87 -17.02 75.96
N SER A 635 -4.41 -16.56 77.09
CA SER A 635 -4.66 -15.13 77.30
C SER A 635 -3.33 -14.37 77.43
N GLU A 636 -3.08 -13.40 76.54
CA GLU A 636 -1.95 -12.48 76.64
C GLU A 636 -2.24 -11.39 77.68
N GLY A 637 -2.07 -11.71 78.96
CA GLY A 637 -2.18 -10.75 80.05
C GLY A 637 -1.11 -11.02 81.11
N ARG A 638 -0.14 -10.10 81.26
CA ARG A 638 0.82 -10.11 82.38
C ARG A 638 0.10 -9.66 83.65
N GLY A 639 -0.55 -10.58 84.33
CA GLY A 639 -1.13 -10.37 85.66
C GLY A 639 -1.43 -11.70 86.33
N ARG A 640 -0.96 -11.91 87.57
CA ARG A 640 -1.15 -13.14 88.35
C ARG A 640 -2.61 -13.30 88.81
N ALA A 641 -3.49 -13.59 87.87
CA ALA A 641 -4.81 -14.18 88.11
C ALA A 641 -5.04 -15.20 86.99
N ARG A 642 -5.46 -16.42 87.32
CA ARG A 642 -5.64 -17.55 86.39
C ARG A 642 -6.58 -17.16 85.22
N ALA A 643 -6.00 -16.65 84.13
CA ALA A 643 -6.74 -16.35 82.92
C ALA A 643 -7.05 -17.68 82.20
N ARG A 644 -8.32 -18.09 82.22
CA ARG A 644 -8.80 -19.26 81.46
C ARG A 644 -8.51 -19.03 79.97
N ALA A 645 -7.94 -20.03 79.31
CA ALA A 645 -7.76 -20.01 77.87
C ALA A 645 -9.12 -19.80 77.18
N ARG A 646 -9.19 -18.85 76.24
CA ARG A 646 -10.42 -18.50 75.51
C ARG A 646 -10.49 -19.32 74.23
N SER A 647 -11.66 -19.86 73.92
CA SER A 647 -11.91 -20.65 72.70
C SER A 647 -12.26 -19.72 71.54
N MET A 648 -11.30 -19.44 70.67
CA MET A 648 -11.40 -18.44 69.59
C MET A 648 -11.56 -19.08 68.20
N PRO A 649 -12.43 -18.55 67.33
CA PRO A 649 -12.65 -19.08 65.98
C PRO A 649 -11.45 -18.82 65.06
N VAL A 650 -10.96 -19.84 64.34
CA VAL A 650 -9.87 -19.71 63.36
C VAL A 650 -10.20 -20.42 62.04
N CYS A 651 -9.64 -19.94 60.93
CA CYS A 651 -9.73 -20.64 59.65
C CYS A 651 -8.84 -21.89 59.65
N GLU A 652 -9.06 -22.81 58.70
CA GLU A 652 -8.32 -24.08 58.61
C GLU A 652 -6.80 -23.86 58.47
N GLY A 653 -6.39 -22.79 57.77
CA GLY A 653 -4.97 -22.43 57.64
C GLY A 653 -4.33 -22.03 58.98
N CYS A 654 -4.99 -21.16 59.74
CA CYS A 654 -4.49 -20.72 61.05
C CYS A 654 -4.61 -21.79 62.14
N ARG A 655 -5.41 -22.83 61.92
CA ARG A 655 -5.47 -24.01 62.78
C ARG A 655 -4.22 -24.87 62.66
N VAL A 656 -3.75 -25.10 61.43
CA VAL A 656 -2.56 -25.92 61.16
C VAL A 656 -1.28 -25.16 61.48
N THR A 657 -1.20 -23.90 61.04
CA THR A 657 -0.03 -23.04 61.27
C THR A 657 -0.50 -21.69 61.79
N PRO A 658 -0.44 -21.44 63.10
CA PRO A 658 -0.86 -20.17 63.69
C PRO A 658 -0.06 -19.02 63.08
N GLY A 659 -0.73 -18.19 62.27
CA GLY A 659 -0.15 -16.98 61.69
C GLY A 659 -0.15 -15.80 62.67
N PRO A 660 0.65 -14.75 62.40
CA PRO A 660 0.59 -13.51 63.15
C PRO A 660 -0.80 -12.84 63.06
N VAL A 661 -1.15 -12.05 64.07
CA VAL A 661 -2.42 -11.33 64.12
C VAL A 661 -2.43 -10.22 63.06
N LEU A 662 -3.56 -9.97 62.39
CA LEU A 662 -3.74 -8.86 61.45
C LEU A 662 -3.38 -7.54 62.14
N ARG A 663 -2.49 -6.78 61.52
CA ARG A 663 -2.09 -5.46 62.02
C ARG A 663 -2.42 -4.40 60.97
N LEU A 664 -3.08 -3.33 61.39
CA LEU A 664 -3.47 -2.22 60.51
C LEU A 664 -2.86 -0.92 61.04
N ARG A 665 -2.80 0.10 60.18
CA ARG A 665 -2.39 1.44 60.59
C ARG A 665 -3.54 2.15 61.30
N PRO A 666 -3.31 2.78 62.46
CA PRO A 666 -4.30 3.65 63.10
C PRO A 666 -4.69 4.82 62.19
N SER A 667 -5.96 5.20 62.22
CA SER A 667 -6.45 6.42 61.58
C SER A 667 -5.83 7.65 62.23
N GLY A 668 -5.40 8.64 61.44
CA GLY A 668 -4.84 9.91 61.94
C GLY A 668 -3.32 9.94 62.18
N SER A 669 -2.58 8.82 62.02
CA SER A 669 -1.12 8.85 62.09
C SER A 669 -0.52 9.38 60.77
N ALA A 670 -0.30 10.69 60.66
CA ALA A 670 0.39 11.27 59.52
C ALA A 670 1.87 10.83 59.51
N ARG A 671 2.21 9.91 58.59
CA ARG A 671 3.57 9.41 58.25
C ARG A 671 4.36 8.75 59.40
N ARG A 672 4.38 7.40 59.38
CA ARG A 672 5.16 6.43 60.21
C ARG A 672 4.51 5.94 61.53
N GLY A 673 3.19 5.81 61.58
CA GLY A 673 2.57 4.95 62.60
C GLY A 673 2.94 3.47 62.41
N ALA A 674 3.36 2.79 63.48
CA ALA A 674 3.56 1.34 63.49
C ALA A 674 2.22 0.63 63.31
N HIS A 675 2.20 -0.52 62.63
CA HIS A 675 0.99 -1.34 62.55
C HIS A 675 0.64 -1.87 63.95
N VAL A 676 -0.62 -1.69 64.35
CA VAL A 676 -1.15 -2.20 65.62
C VAL A 676 -2.13 -3.35 65.35
N PRO A 677 -2.26 -4.33 66.27
CA PRO A 677 -3.24 -5.40 66.11
C PRO A 677 -4.65 -4.84 65.86
N TYR A 678 -5.42 -5.47 64.98
CA TYR A 678 -6.75 -4.96 64.61
C TYR A 678 -7.70 -4.85 65.83
N ALA A 679 -7.54 -5.74 66.82
CA ALA A 679 -8.35 -5.77 68.04
C ALA A 679 -8.12 -4.55 68.96
N THR A 680 -7.05 -3.78 68.76
CA THR A 680 -6.75 -2.58 69.56
C THR A 680 -7.17 -1.28 68.86
N LEU A 681 -7.77 -1.36 67.67
CA LEU A 681 -8.22 -0.19 66.92
C LEU A 681 -9.62 0.26 67.38
N PRO A 682 -9.97 1.55 67.26
CA PRO A 682 -11.34 1.97 67.45
C PRO A 682 -12.24 1.44 66.32
N GLY A 683 -13.53 1.23 66.64
CA GLY A 683 -14.56 0.86 65.67
C GLY A 683 -14.93 -0.63 65.65
N PRO A 684 -15.94 -1.01 64.85
CA PRO A 684 -16.60 -2.31 64.90
C PRO A 684 -15.68 -3.49 64.59
N LEU A 685 -14.62 -3.29 63.79
CA LEU A 685 -13.64 -4.33 63.47
C LEU A 685 -12.98 -4.93 64.72
N ALA A 686 -12.80 -4.15 65.79
CA ALA A 686 -12.15 -4.60 67.00
C ALA A 686 -12.97 -5.65 67.78
N ALA A 687 -14.30 -5.63 67.65
CA ALA A 687 -15.19 -6.60 68.28
C ALA A 687 -14.89 -8.05 67.83
N LEU A 688 -14.40 -8.23 66.60
CA LEU A 688 -13.94 -9.54 66.13
C LEU A 688 -12.72 -10.08 66.92
N GLY A 689 -12.00 -9.22 67.65
CA GLY A 689 -10.96 -9.60 68.60
C GLY A 689 -11.50 -10.41 69.79
N ASP A 690 -12.75 -10.18 70.18
CA ASP A 690 -13.43 -10.86 71.28
C ASP A 690 -14.26 -12.07 70.81
N GLY A 691 -14.25 -12.35 69.50
CA GLY A 691 -14.94 -13.50 68.91
C GLY A 691 -16.40 -13.24 68.55
N THR A 692 -16.77 -11.97 68.34
CA THR A 692 -18.09 -11.53 67.90
C THR A 692 -18.54 -12.22 66.59
N GLU A 693 -19.83 -12.55 66.52
CA GLU A 693 -20.46 -13.12 65.33
C GLU A 693 -20.67 -12.08 64.23
N ILE A 694 -20.74 -12.51 62.97
CA ILE A 694 -20.95 -11.59 61.84
C ILE A 694 -22.29 -10.86 61.93
N ASP A 695 -23.35 -11.51 62.41
CA ASP A 695 -24.66 -10.88 62.61
C ASP A 695 -24.64 -9.80 63.71
N GLN A 696 -23.74 -9.92 64.69
CA GLN A 696 -23.51 -8.88 65.68
C GLN A 696 -22.60 -7.78 65.11
N LEU A 697 -21.59 -8.12 64.30
CA LEU A 697 -20.74 -7.14 63.63
C LEU A 697 -21.54 -6.23 62.69
N THR A 698 -22.49 -6.76 61.92
CA THR A 698 -23.36 -5.94 61.05
C THR A 698 -24.23 -4.99 61.89
N ARG A 699 -24.72 -5.43 63.05
CA ARG A 699 -25.44 -4.58 64.01
C ARG A 699 -24.54 -3.49 64.60
N ASP A 700 -23.34 -3.85 65.06
CA ASP A 700 -22.37 -2.91 65.62
C ASP A 700 -21.98 -1.83 64.59
N VAL A 701 -21.86 -2.20 63.31
CA VAL A 701 -21.62 -1.24 62.22
C VAL A 701 -22.80 -0.29 62.07
N ARG A 702 -24.03 -0.79 62.02
CA ARG A 702 -25.23 0.06 61.90
C ARG A 702 -25.36 1.01 63.09
N GLU A 703 -25.18 0.52 64.31
CA GLU A 703 -25.18 1.33 65.54
C GLU A 703 -24.08 2.39 65.54
N TYR A 704 -22.87 2.04 65.08
CA TYR A 704 -21.75 2.97 64.96
C TYR A 704 -22.05 4.16 64.03
N PHE A 705 -22.89 3.96 63.01
CA PHE A 705 -23.36 4.99 62.09
C PHE A 705 -24.76 5.54 62.43
N GLY A 706 -25.32 5.19 63.59
CA GLY A 706 -26.63 5.71 64.06
C GLY A 706 -27.84 5.17 63.28
N VAL A 707 -27.71 4.03 62.61
CA VAL A 707 -28.78 3.33 61.88
C VAL A 707 -29.36 2.24 62.78
N HIS A 708 -30.68 2.27 63.05
CA HIS A 708 -31.39 1.31 63.90
C HIS A 708 -32.28 0.35 63.11
#